data_AF-A0ABC8T4I6-F1
#
_entry.id   AF-A0ABC8T4I6-F1
#
_cell.length_a   1.000
_cell.length_b   1.000
_cell.length_c   1.000
_cell.angle_alpha   90.00
_cell.angle_beta   90.00
_cell.angle_gamma   90.00
#
_symmetry.space_group_name_H-M   'P 1'
#
loop_
_entity.id
_entity.type
_entity.pdbx_description
1 polymer ?
#
loop_
_entity_poly.entity_id
_entity_poly.type
_entity_poly.pdbx_seq_one_letter_code
_entity_poly.pdbx_strand_id
1 'polypeptide(L)'
;MKHNSLSPSSSSSEAVSSSSSLSTSDQPHPSVQRTSSTSASASSTTAVEDPAASRDTSSGVAAESVTIERRGDYAAFCKWTIANFPKVKARALWSKYFEVGGFDCRLLIYPKGDSQALPGYISIYLQIMDPRNTTSSKWDCFASYRLAVENVSDSSKSIHRDSWHRFSSKKKSHGWCDFTPSNSILEPKLGFLFNNDCVLVTADILILNESVNFTRDNNELQSNILSNLIVTGPVGDVLSGKFTWKVHNFSLFKEMIKTQKIMSPVFPAGECNLRISVYQSSVNGSDYLSMCLESKDTEKTLVSDRSCWCLFRMSVLNQKPGLNHMHRDSYGRFAADNKSGDNTSLGWNDYMKMSDFVGMESGFLLDDTAIFSTSFHVIKELSSFSKNGGFIGGVRSGSGTRKSDGHMGKFTWRIENFSRLKDLLKKRKITGLCIKSRRFQIGNRDCRLIVYPRGQSQPPCHLSVFLEVTDSRNTASDWSCFVSHRLSVVNQKMEDKSVTKESQNRYSKAAKDWGWREFVTLTSLFGQDSGFLIQDTVVFSAEVLILKETSIQQEFSDQDTESDSANPQVDGVGKKSSFTWKVENFLAFKEIMETRKIFSKFFQAGGCELRIGVYESFDTICIYLESDQSVGSDPDKNFWVRYRMAVVNQKNPAKTVWKESSICTKTWNNSVLQFMKVSDMLEADAGFLLRDTVVFVCEILDCCPWFEFSDLEVSIN
;
A
#
# COMPACT_ATOMS: atom_id res chain seq x y z
N MET A 1 -15.34 6.88 22.05
CA MET A 1 -14.43 7.93 22.57
C MET A 1 -13.30 8.17 21.58
N LYS A 2 -13.34 9.29 20.84
CA LYS A 2 -12.21 9.81 20.04
C LYS A 2 -11.46 10.83 20.90
N HIS A 3 -10.14 10.96 20.80
CA HIS A 3 -9.43 12.20 21.15
C HIS A 3 -8.02 12.30 20.57
N ASN A 4 -7.53 13.54 20.55
CA ASN A 4 -6.41 14.06 19.76
C ASN A 4 -5.03 13.65 20.29
N SER A 5 -4.05 13.66 19.38
CA SER A 5 -2.62 13.54 19.69
C SER A 5 -1.99 14.91 19.92
N LEU A 6 -1.42 15.14 21.11
CA LEU A 6 -0.50 16.23 21.40
C LEU A 6 0.94 15.70 21.44
N SER A 7 1.86 16.42 20.79
CA SER A 7 3.29 16.10 20.71
C SER A 7 4.11 16.98 21.66
N PRO A 8 5.04 16.40 22.46
CA PRO A 8 6.03 17.18 23.20
C PRO A 8 7.35 17.31 22.42
N SER A 9 8.02 18.45 22.63
CA SER A 9 9.33 18.81 22.09
C SER A 9 10.49 18.11 22.80
N SER A 10 11.64 17.99 22.12
CA SER A 10 12.88 17.43 22.66
C SER A 10 13.99 18.47 22.71
N SER A 11 14.56 18.70 23.90
CA SER A 11 15.77 19.51 24.09
C SER A 11 17.05 18.68 23.87
N SER A 12 18.09 19.36 23.41
CA SER A 12 19.41 18.82 23.08
C SER A 12 20.37 18.79 24.26
N SER A 13 21.33 17.88 24.24
CA SER A 13 22.63 18.05 24.92
C SER A 13 23.72 17.30 24.14
N GLU A 14 24.79 18.02 23.82
CA GLU A 14 26.03 17.51 23.22
C GLU A 14 26.98 17.02 24.32
N ALA A 15 28.00 16.21 23.98
CA ALA A 15 29.30 16.23 24.65
C ALA A 15 30.35 15.25 24.05
N VAL A 16 31.38 15.85 23.43
CA VAL A 16 32.81 15.46 23.30
C VAL A 16 33.28 14.10 22.77
N SER A 17 34.21 14.20 21.82
CA SER A 17 35.06 13.16 21.21
C SER A 17 36.30 12.82 22.03
N SER A 18 36.94 11.67 21.72
CA SER A 18 38.41 11.49 21.85
C SER A 18 38.90 10.45 20.83
N SER A 19 40.22 10.36 20.60
CA SER A 19 40.80 10.12 19.27
C SER A 19 42.04 9.20 19.24
N SER A 20 42.51 8.89 18.01
CA SER A 20 43.82 8.27 17.66
C SER A 20 43.95 6.74 17.90
N SER A 21 44.78 5.96 17.18
CA SER A 21 45.67 6.24 16.02
C SER A 21 46.06 4.96 15.23
N LEU A 22 46.38 5.12 13.93
CA LEU A 22 47.32 4.38 13.03
C LEU A 22 47.61 2.86 13.25
N SER A 23 47.60 1.98 12.23
CA SER A 23 48.56 2.00 11.10
C SER A 23 48.37 0.87 10.04
N THR A 24 48.65 1.23 8.78
CA THR A 24 49.29 0.48 7.65
C THR A 24 48.85 -0.92 7.12
N SER A 25 48.70 -0.91 5.78
CA SER A 25 49.28 -1.82 4.75
C SER A 25 48.54 -3.05 4.18
N ASP A 26 48.64 -3.10 2.85
CA ASP A 26 48.65 -4.20 1.87
C ASP A 26 47.36 -4.81 1.26
N GLN A 27 47.35 -4.67 -0.08
CA GLN A 27 46.62 -5.40 -1.11
C GLN A 27 47.29 -6.78 -1.38
N PRO A 28 46.68 -7.77 -2.08
CA PRO A 28 45.92 -7.58 -3.32
C PRO A 28 44.71 -8.50 -3.64
N HIS A 29 44.10 -8.16 -4.78
CA HIS A 29 43.17 -8.89 -5.68
C HIS A 29 43.61 -10.34 -6.07
N PRO A 30 42.84 -11.14 -6.89
CA PRO A 30 41.49 -10.97 -7.48
C PRO A 30 40.59 -12.26 -7.46
N SER A 31 39.56 -12.25 -8.35
CA SER A 31 38.83 -13.39 -8.97
C SER A 31 37.64 -13.97 -8.18
N VAL A 32 36.37 -13.89 -8.61
CA VAL A 32 35.67 -14.02 -9.91
C VAL A 32 35.00 -15.41 -10.07
N GLN A 33 33.75 -15.43 -9.60
CA GLN A 33 32.56 -15.96 -10.31
C GLN A 33 32.23 -17.46 -10.39
N ARG A 34 31.01 -17.73 -9.89
CA ARG A 34 30.11 -18.80 -10.34
C ARG A 34 29.71 -18.62 -11.81
N THR A 35 29.17 -19.69 -12.40
CA THR A 35 28.20 -19.61 -13.49
C THR A 35 26.92 -20.35 -13.10
N SER A 36 25.79 -19.89 -13.63
CA SER A 36 24.46 -20.49 -13.42
C SER A 36 23.47 -19.87 -14.40
N SER A 37 22.56 -20.64 -15.01
CA SER A 37 21.24 -20.14 -15.42
C SER A 37 20.39 -21.22 -16.08
N THR A 38 19.09 -21.25 -15.74
CA THR A 38 17.89 -21.01 -16.61
C THR A 38 16.61 -21.29 -15.78
N SER A 39 15.41 -20.69 -15.96
CA SER A 39 14.92 -19.50 -16.71
C SER A 39 13.39 -19.25 -16.51
N ALA A 40 12.83 -18.18 -17.16
CA ALA A 40 11.39 -17.75 -17.33
C ALA A 40 10.83 -16.66 -16.35
N SER A 41 9.71 -15.93 -16.55
CA SER A 41 9.03 -15.35 -17.77
C SER A 41 7.92 -14.32 -17.42
N ALA A 42 7.64 -13.32 -18.29
CA ALA A 42 6.40 -12.46 -18.43
C ALA A 42 5.84 -11.57 -17.27
N SER A 43 6.19 -10.28 -17.15
CA SER A 43 5.45 -9.16 -17.77
C SER A 43 5.98 -8.72 -19.14
N SER A 44 5.17 -8.07 -19.97
CA SER A 44 5.44 -7.83 -21.41
C SER A 44 6.72 -7.03 -21.67
N THR A 45 7.78 -7.79 -21.92
CA THR A 45 9.10 -7.39 -22.39
C THR A 45 9.54 -8.55 -23.25
N THR A 46 9.23 -8.51 -24.55
CA THR A 46 9.78 -9.47 -25.50
C THR A 46 11.24 -9.13 -25.68
N ALA A 47 12.11 -10.09 -25.35
CA ALA A 47 13.48 -10.05 -25.84
C ALA A 47 13.42 -10.06 -27.37
N VAL A 48 14.22 -9.22 -28.02
CA VAL A 48 14.59 -9.49 -29.40
C VAL A 48 15.38 -10.79 -29.35
N GLU A 49 14.84 -11.86 -29.93
CA GLU A 49 15.55 -13.14 -30.01
C GLU A 49 16.85 -12.97 -30.78
N ASP A 50 17.88 -13.66 -30.30
CA ASP A 50 19.23 -13.64 -30.84
C ASP A 50 19.28 -14.65 -32.00
N PRO A 51 19.35 -14.23 -33.28
CA PRO A 51 19.62 -15.16 -34.37
C PRO A 51 21.06 -15.65 -34.19
N ALA A 52 21.22 -16.96 -34.06
CA ALA A 52 22.49 -17.60 -33.73
C ALA A 52 23.65 -17.11 -34.63
N ALA A 53 24.84 -17.03 -34.02
CA ALA A 53 26.05 -16.53 -34.67
C ALA A 53 26.42 -17.33 -35.94
N SER A 54 25.98 -16.86 -37.11
CA SER A 54 26.60 -17.17 -38.39
C SER A 54 27.77 -16.21 -38.59
N ARG A 55 29.00 -16.72 -38.45
CA ARG A 55 30.16 -16.11 -39.09
C ARG A 55 30.00 -16.30 -40.60
N ASP A 56 29.55 -15.27 -41.29
CA ASP A 56 29.76 -15.17 -42.74
C ASP A 56 29.91 -13.71 -43.20
N THR A 57 30.57 -13.57 -44.35
CA THR A 57 31.29 -12.35 -44.73
C THR A 57 30.47 -11.34 -45.52
N SER A 58 30.74 -10.05 -45.24
CA SER A 58 30.67 -8.90 -46.17
C SER A 58 29.40 -8.71 -47.01
N SER A 59 28.59 -7.71 -46.66
CA SER A 59 27.63 -7.10 -47.59
C SER A 59 27.61 -5.56 -47.47
N GLY A 60 28.20 -4.88 -48.45
CA GLY A 60 27.97 -3.45 -48.75
C GLY A 60 28.40 -2.44 -47.68
N VAL A 61 29.68 -2.05 -47.68
CA VAL A 61 30.21 -0.98 -46.81
C VAL A 61 29.66 0.38 -47.24
N ALA A 62 28.60 0.84 -46.56
CA ALA A 62 28.40 2.27 -46.36
C ALA A 62 29.49 2.78 -45.42
N ALA A 63 29.97 4.02 -45.61
CA ALA A 63 31.04 4.59 -44.78
C ALA A 63 30.51 4.98 -43.38
N GLU A 64 30.36 3.98 -42.51
CA GLU A 64 29.97 4.19 -41.11
C GLU A 64 31.15 4.71 -40.28
N SER A 65 30.99 5.89 -39.70
CA SER A 65 31.94 6.46 -38.74
C SER A 65 31.32 6.51 -37.35
N VAL A 66 32.05 5.99 -36.37
CA VAL A 66 31.73 6.12 -34.94
C VAL A 66 32.89 6.89 -34.30
N THR A 67 32.59 8.01 -33.66
CA THR A 67 33.54 8.78 -32.85
C THR A 67 33.05 8.87 -31.42
N ILE A 68 33.94 8.62 -30.45
CA ILE A 68 33.64 8.57 -29.03
C ILE A 68 34.45 9.65 -28.33
N GLU A 69 33.76 10.59 -27.71
CA GLU A 69 34.34 11.64 -26.86
C GLU A 69 34.20 11.20 -25.39
N ARG A 70 35.31 10.81 -24.75
CA ARG A 70 35.33 10.37 -23.35
C ARG A 70 35.46 11.58 -22.42
N ARG A 71 34.58 11.67 -21.41
CA ARG A 71 34.58 12.71 -20.36
C ARG A 71 34.92 12.05 -19.02
N GLY A 72 36.12 11.49 -18.94
CA GLY A 72 36.53 10.54 -17.91
C GLY A 72 36.04 9.12 -18.19
N ASP A 73 36.28 8.19 -17.27
CA ASP A 73 36.04 6.75 -17.50
C ASP A 73 34.55 6.40 -17.57
N TYR A 74 33.72 7.10 -16.78
CA TYR A 74 32.30 6.76 -16.56
C TYR A 74 31.32 7.61 -17.38
N ALA A 75 31.81 8.48 -18.28
CA ALA A 75 30.97 9.30 -19.14
C ALA A 75 31.52 9.35 -20.57
N ALA A 76 30.66 9.16 -21.55
CA ALA A 76 31.02 9.24 -22.97
C ALA A 76 29.93 9.94 -23.79
N PHE A 77 30.34 10.62 -24.85
CA PHE A 77 29.45 11.11 -25.89
C PHE A 77 29.81 10.41 -27.20
N CYS A 78 28.92 9.53 -27.66
CA CYS A 78 29.05 8.78 -28.89
C CYS A 78 28.38 9.54 -30.04
N LYS A 79 29.06 9.66 -31.18
CA LYS A 79 28.53 10.12 -32.47
C LYS A 79 28.64 8.97 -33.46
N TRP A 80 27.52 8.57 -34.06
CA TRP A 80 27.44 7.52 -35.07
C TRP A 80 26.80 8.07 -36.34
N THR A 81 27.59 8.18 -37.40
CA THR A 81 27.10 8.56 -38.73
C THR A 81 26.74 7.32 -39.53
N ILE A 82 25.51 7.29 -40.02
CA ILE A 82 24.96 6.20 -40.84
C ILE A 82 24.74 6.74 -42.24
N ALA A 83 25.57 6.31 -43.20
CA ALA A 83 25.50 6.76 -44.58
C ALA A 83 24.39 6.05 -45.38
N ASN A 84 23.81 6.73 -46.37
CA ASN A 84 22.72 6.23 -47.22
C ASN A 84 21.46 5.77 -46.46
N PHE A 85 21.13 6.41 -45.33
CA PHE A 85 20.08 5.99 -44.41
C PHE A 85 18.70 5.71 -45.07
N PRO A 86 18.17 6.54 -46.00
CA PRO A 86 16.91 6.28 -46.70
C PRO A 86 16.90 5.01 -47.56
N LYS A 87 18.09 4.52 -47.95
CA LYS A 87 18.29 3.36 -48.84
C LYS A 87 18.58 2.07 -48.07
N VAL A 88 18.65 2.11 -46.74
CA VAL A 88 18.95 0.95 -45.90
C VAL A 88 17.84 -0.10 -46.03
N LYS A 89 18.24 -1.30 -46.47
CA LYS A 89 17.37 -2.49 -46.54
C LYS A 89 17.45 -3.39 -45.31
N ALA A 90 18.49 -3.24 -44.49
CA ALA A 90 18.68 -4.00 -43.26
C ALA A 90 17.56 -3.70 -42.25
N ARG A 91 17.09 -4.73 -41.52
CA ARG A 91 16.06 -4.59 -40.48
C ARG A 91 16.55 -3.75 -39.31
N ALA A 92 17.81 -3.95 -38.93
CA ALA A 92 18.49 -3.25 -37.85
C ALA A 92 19.92 -2.91 -38.30
N LEU A 93 20.45 -1.82 -37.77
CA LEU A 93 21.87 -1.49 -37.78
C LEU A 93 22.35 -1.38 -36.33
N TRP A 94 23.66 -1.55 -36.11
CA TRP A 94 24.29 -1.35 -34.81
C TRP A 94 25.63 -0.64 -34.95
N SER A 95 25.96 0.23 -34.01
CA SER A 95 27.30 0.79 -33.92
C SER A 95 28.31 -0.32 -33.57
N LYS A 96 29.60 -0.05 -33.80
CA LYS A 96 30.67 -0.79 -33.10
C LYS A 96 30.49 -0.64 -31.59
N TYR A 97 30.95 -1.64 -30.84
CA TYR A 97 31.05 -1.53 -29.38
C TYR A 97 32.10 -0.49 -28.99
N PHE A 98 31.84 0.20 -27.89
CA PHE A 98 32.77 1.12 -27.23
C PHE A 98 32.57 1.04 -25.71
N GLU A 99 33.67 1.11 -24.98
CA GLU A 99 33.64 0.94 -23.53
C GLU A 99 33.31 2.27 -22.81
N VAL A 100 32.41 2.21 -21.82
CA VAL A 100 32.11 3.28 -20.85
C VAL A 100 32.00 2.66 -19.46
N GLY A 101 32.76 3.14 -18.47
CA GLY A 101 32.73 2.65 -17.09
C GLY A 101 33.10 1.17 -16.93
N GLY A 102 33.88 0.62 -17.86
CA GLY A 102 34.16 -0.83 -17.92
C GLY A 102 33.02 -1.70 -18.46
N PHE A 103 32.03 -1.10 -19.14
CA PHE A 103 30.93 -1.80 -19.82
C PHE A 103 30.95 -1.55 -21.33
N ASP A 104 30.62 -2.58 -22.10
CA ASP A 104 30.53 -2.54 -23.57
C ASP A 104 29.19 -1.94 -23.99
N CYS A 105 29.22 -0.69 -24.47
CA CYS A 105 28.09 0.05 -24.98
C CYS A 105 28.02 -0.04 -26.51
N ARG A 106 26.81 -0.12 -27.08
CA ARG A 106 26.56 0.16 -28.51
C ARG A 106 25.16 0.71 -28.74
N LEU A 107 24.99 1.42 -29.85
CA LEU A 107 23.69 1.90 -30.31
C LEU A 107 23.08 0.90 -31.30
N LEU A 108 21.77 0.76 -31.26
CA LEU A 108 20.99 0.02 -32.26
C LEU A 108 19.91 0.94 -32.82
N ILE A 109 19.67 0.84 -34.12
CA ILE A 109 18.61 1.56 -34.83
C ILE A 109 17.86 0.61 -35.77
N TYR A 110 16.55 0.76 -35.82
CA TYR A 110 15.68 0.07 -36.76
C TYR A 110 15.07 1.14 -37.69
N PRO A 111 15.62 1.33 -38.91
CA PRO A 111 15.22 2.44 -39.80
C PRO A 111 13.76 2.42 -40.25
N LYS A 112 13.06 1.30 -40.05
CA LYS A 112 11.62 1.09 -40.37
C LYS A 112 10.80 0.64 -39.14
N GLY A 113 11.36 0.80 -37.94
CA GLY A 113 10.77 0.31 -36.70
C GLY A 113 11.13 -1.15 -36.42
N ASP A 114 11.09 -1.53 -35.14
CA ASP A 114 11.13 -2.92 -34.72
C ASP A 114 9.71 -3.54 -34.72
N SER A 115 9.54 -4.74 -34.15
CA SER A 115 8.23 -5.42 -34.11
C SER A 115 7.22 -4.85 -33.11
N GLN A 116 7.60 -3.85 -32.31
CA GLN A 116 6.71 -3.15 -31.36
C GLN A 116 6.37 -1.74 -31.84
N ALA A 117 7.08 -1.22 -32.85
CA ALA A 117 6.90 0.12 -33.39
C ALA A 117 5.60 0.27 -34.20
N LEU A 118 5.03 1.47 -34.15
CA LEU A 118 3.97 1.93 -35.03
C LEU A 118 4.47 2.06 -36.48
N PRO A 119 3.61 1.84 -37.49
CA PRO A 119 3.98 1.99 -38.89
C PRO A 119 4.58 3.38 -39.18
N GLY A 120 5.77 3.41 -39.78
CA GLY A 120 6.45 4.66 -40.15
C GLY A 120 7.26 5.31 -39.03
N TYR A 121 7.57 4.61 -37.93
CA TYR A 121 8.53 5.06 -36.93
C TYR A 121 9.92 4.45 -37.11
N ILE A 122 10.94 5.13 -36.58
CA ILE A 122 12.30 4.65 -36.37
C ILE A 122 12.44 4.27 -34.90
N SER A 123 13.03 3.11 -34.60
CA SER A 123 13.37 2.69 -33.23
C SER A 123 14.84 2.93 -32.93
N ILE A 124 15.19 3.40 -31.73
CA ILE A 124 16.59 3.62 -31.29
C ILE A 124 16.77 3.11 -29.86
N TYR A 125 17.86 2.36 -29.64
CA TYR A 125 18.20 1.73 -28.36
C TYR A 125 19.67 1.91 -28.00
N LEU A 126 19.92 2.03 -26.70
CA LEU A 126 21.22 1.74 -26.09
C LEU A 126 21.25 0.27 -25.69
N GLN A 127 22.34 -0.43 -26.00
CA GLN A 127 22.67 -1.73 -25.44
C GLN A 127 23.95 -1.65 -24.61
N ILE A 128 23.92 -2.25 -23.42
CA ILE A 128 25.08 -2.38 -22.54
C ILE A 128 25.31 -3.86 -22.22
N MET A 129 26.58 -4.26 -22.19
CA MET A 129 27.07 -5.60 -21.91
C MET A 129 28.25 -5.55 -20.91
N ASP A 130 28.47 -6.63 -20.16
CA ASP A 130 29.72 -6.80 -19.41
C ASP A 130 30.80 -7.37 -20.36
N PRO A 131 31.87 -6.61 -20.70
CA PRO A 131 32.90 -7.01 -21.67
C PRO A 131 33.68 -8.24 -21.22
N ARG A 132 33.72 -8.50 -19.91
CA ARG A 132 34.48 -9.61 -19.32
C ARG A 132 33.84 -10.99 -19.60
N ASN A 133 32.76 -11.01 -20.38
CA ASN A 133 31.91 -12.16 -20.73
C ASN A 133 31.68 -13.10 -19.53
N THR A 134 31.40 -12.44 -18.42
CA THR A 134 31.37 -12.98 -17.07
C THR A 134 30.30 -14.03 -16.95
N THR A 135 30.73 -15.27 -16.77
CA THR A 135 29.82 -16.41 -16.74
C THR A 135 28.88 -16.36 -15.52
N SER A 136 29.15 -15.52 -14.51
CA SER A 136 28.13 -15.17 -13.53
C SER A 136 27.04 -14.30 -14.14
N SER A 137 25.83 -14.83 -14.17
CA SER A 137 24.61 -14.21 -14.69
C SER A 137 24.08 -13.02 -13.86
N LYS A 138 24.94 -12.37 -13.07
CA LYS A 138 24.61 -11.39 -12.02
C LYS A 138 25.30 -10.03 -12.17
N TRP A 139 25.77 -9.66 -13.37
CA TRP A 139 26.14 -8.26 -13.60
C TRP A 139 24.88 -7.41 -13.75
N ASP A 140 24.91 -6.21 -13.17
CA ASP A 140 24.01 -5.11 -13.47
C ASP A 140 24.74 -3.77 -13.31
N CYS A 141 24.28 -2.74 -14.02
CA CYS A 141 24.86 -1.39 -13.93
C CYS A 141 23.77 -0.33 -14.12
N PHE A 142 23.80 0.74 -13.34
CA PHE A 142 22.91 1.89 -13.55
C PHE A 142 23.53 2.84 -14.56
N ALA A 143 22.77 3.20 -15.59
CA ALA A 143 23.16 4.17 -16.59
C ALA A 143 22.08 5.25 -16.73
N SER A 144 22.51 6.51 -16.87
CA SER A 144 21.69 7.61 -17.40
C SER A 144 22.18 7.91 -18.81
N TYR A 145 21.27 8.16 -19.74
CA TYR A 145 21.67 8.43 -21.12
C TYR A 145 20.62 9.23 -21.89
N ARG A 146 21.09 10.00 -22.88
CA ARG A 146 20.27 10.70 -23.87
C ARG A 146 20.60 10.17 -25.25
N LEU A 147 19.62 9.60 -25.95
CA LEU A 147 19.76 9.28 -27.37
C LEU A 147 19.20 10.42 -28.20
N ALA A 148 19.83 10.75 -29.34
CA ALA A 148 19.31 11.74 -30.27
C ALA A 148 19.54 11.37 -31.73
N VAL A 149 18.68 11.90 -32.59
CA VAL A 149 18.97 12.09 -34.02
C VAL A 149 19.23 13.58 -34.21
N GLU A 150 20.47 13.91 -34.59
CA GLU A 150 20.93 15.29 -34.65
C GLU A 150 20.43 15.98 -35.91
N ASN A 151 20.00 17.22 -35.75
CA ASN A 151 19.76 18.13 -36.85
C ASN A 151 21.06 18.90 -37.10
N VAL A 152 21.75 18.62 -38.21
CA VAL A 152 23.08 19.20 -38.47
C VAL A 152 23.02 20.66 -38.89
N SER A 153 21.85 21.13 -39.33
CA SER A 153 21.63 22.52 -39.77
C SER A 153 21.23 23.42 -38.60
N ASP A 154 20.55 22.87 -37.58
CA ASP A 154 20.10 23.59 -36.39
C ASP A 154 19.93 22.63 -35.22
N SER A 155 20.92 22.57 -34.33
CA SER A 155 20.93 21.66 -33.17
C SER A 155 19.76 21.87 -32.19
N SER A 156 19.06 23.01 -32.23
CA SER A 156 17.85 23.21 -31.42
C SER A 156 16.67 22.35 -31.88
N LYS A 157 16.72 21.84 -33.13
CA LYS A 157 15.73 20.94 -33.71
C LYS A 157 16.10 19.45 -33.55
N SER A 158 17.21 19.10 -32.92
CA SER A 158 17.63 17.71 -32.70
C SER A 158 16.61 16.91 -31.87
N ILE A 159 16.17 15.77 -32.40
CA ILE A 159 15.14 14.94 -31.76
C ILE A 159 15.84 14.02 -30.76
N HIS A 160 15.67 14.30 -29.47
CA HIS A 160 16.32 13.56 -28.39
C HIS A 160 15.32 13.01 -27.38
N ARG A 161 15.73 11.96 -26.66
CA ARG A 161 15.03 11.44 -25.49
C ARG A 161 16.02 11.00 -24.43
N ASP A 162 15.78 11.45 -23.21
CA ASP A 162 16.53 11.12 -22.01
C ASP A 162 15.91 9.92 -21.30
N SER A 163 16.76 9.06 -20.73
CA SER A 163 16.32 7.93 -19.93
C SER A 163 17.38 7.49 -18.95
N TRP A 164 17.00 6.56 -18.08
CA TRP A 164 17.90 5.87 -17.19
C TRP A 164 17.44 4.43 -17.01
N HIS A 165 18.39 3.52 -16.85
CA HIS A 165 18.09 2.11 -16.71
C HIS A 165 19.16 1.39 -15.88
N ARG A 166 18.75 0.39 -15.09
CA ARG A 166 19.68 -0.59 -14.52
C ARG A 166 19.75 -1.79 -15.46
N PHE A 167 20.69 -1.72 -16.39
CA PHE A 167 21.01 -2.79 -17.34
C PHE A 167 21.49 -4.04 -16.61
N SER A 168 21.28 -5.21 -17.19
CA SER A 168 21.67 -6.50 -16.58
C SER A 168 21.70 -7.62 -17.62
N SER A 169 22.20 -8.79 -17.23
CA SER A 169 22.14 -10.03 -18.03
C SER A 169 20.74 -10.33 -18.63
N LYS A 170 19.66 -10.01 -17.89
CA LYS A 170 18.25 -10.17 -18.33
C LYS A 170 17.68 -8.99 -19.12
N LYS A 171 18.30 -7.81 -19.05
CA LYS A 171 17.86 -6.55 -19.69
C LYS A 171 19.08 -5.79 -20.23
N LYS A 172 19.53 -6.20 -21.41
CA LYS A 172 20.73 -5.69 -22.08
C LYS A 172 20.47 -4.43 -22.91
N SER A 173 19.23 -4.19 -23.34
CA SER A 173 18.85 -3.06 -24.19
C SER A 173 17.71 -2.24 -23.60
N HIS A 174 17.76 -0.92 -23.77
CA HIS A 174 16.73 0.02 -23.35
C HIS A 174 16.67 1.21 -24.32
N GLY A 175 15.48 1.77 -24.55
CA GLY A 175 15.24 2.74 -25.62
C GLY A 175 13.77 2.73 -26.05
N TRP A 176 13.50 3.11 -27.29
CA TRP A 176 12.14 3.34 -27.78
C TRP A 176 11.91 2.68 -29.14
N CYS A 177 10.85 1.89 -29.24
CA CYS A 177 10.32 1.37 -30.51
C CYS A 177 9.85 2.52 -31.40
N ASP A 178 9.16 3.49 -30.79
CA ASP A 178 8.65 4.69 -31.45
C ASP A 178 9.49 5.91 -31.07
N PHE A 179 10.77 5.94 -31.48
CA PHE A 179 11.68 7.03 -31.15
C PHE A 179 11.32 8.32 -31.90
N THR A 180 11.15 8.23 -33.22
CA THR A 180 10.76 9.37 -34.07
C THR A 180 10.06 8.89 -35.35
N PRO A 181 9.10 9.65 -35.91
CA PRO A 181 8.56 9.36 -37.23
C PRO A 181 9.64 9.39 -38.32
N SER A 182 9.58 8.45 -39.28
CA SER A 182 10.57 8.35 -40.35
C SER A 182 10.53 9.55 -41.30
N ASN A 183 9.35 10.10 -41.57
CA ASN A 183 9.20 11.30 -42.42
C ASN A 183 9.89 12.55 -41.81
N SER A 184 9.92 12.68 -40.48
CA SER A 184 10.63 13.78 -39.80
C SER A 184 12.14 13.74 -40.04
N ILE A 185 12.72 12.56 -40.25
CA ILE A 185 14.16 12.38 -40.52
C ILE A 185 14.47 12.34 -42.02
N LEU A 186 13.57 11.77 -42.83
CA LEU A 186 13.82 11.50 -44.25
C LEU A 186 13.49 12.69 -45.19
N GLU A 187 12.78 13.72 -44.74
CA GLU A 187 12.52 14.94 -45.52
C GLU A 187 13.79 15.81 -45.61
N PRO A 188 14.40 15.98 -46.80
CA PRO A 188 15.71 16.64 -46.92
C PRO A 188 15.72 18.09 -46.42
N LYS A 189 14.57 18.79 -46.47
CA LYS A 189 14.44 20.18 -46.02
C LYS A 189 14.46 20.34 -44.50
N LEU A 190 14.33 19.26 -43.72
CA LEU A 190 14.27 19.34 -42.26
C LEU A 190 15.65 19.31 -41.59
N GLY A 191 16.76 19.04 -42.30
CA GLY A 191 18.12 19.19 -41.77
C GLY A 191 18.70 17.99 -40.98
N PHE A 192 18.00 16.86 -40.97
CA PHE A 192 18.49 15.60 -40.38
C PHE A 192 19.33 14.74 -41.35
N LEU A 193 19.24 15.01 -42.65
CA LEU A 193 20.07 14.39 -43.69
C LEU A 193 21.21 15.32 -44.11
N PHE A 194 22.42 14.76 -44.24
CA PHE A 194 23.62 15.50 -44.65
C PHE A 194 24.58 14.61 -45.47
N ASN A 195 25.60 15.20 -46.09
CA ASN A 195 26.69 14.48 -46.79
C ASN A 195 26.23 13.24 -47.59
N ASN A 196 25.32 13.43 -48.55
CA ASN A 196 24.69 12.35 -49.34
C ASN A 196 23.93 11.33 -48.47
N ASP A 197 22.75 11.74 -47.99
CA ASP A 197 21.79 10.89 -47.27
C ASP A 197 22.31 10.24 -45.96
N CYS A 198 23.28 10.86 -45.29
CA CYS A 198 23.73 10.44 -43.97
C CYS A 198 22.81 10.95 -42.86
N VAL A 199 22.62 10.15 -41.80
CA VAL A 199 22.00 10.56 -40.53
C VAL A 199 23.04 10.49 -39.41
N LEU A 200 23.03 11.47 -38.50
CA LEU A 200 23.87 11.49 -37.31
C LEU A 200 23.03 11.10 -36.08
N VAL A 201 23.34 9.95 -35.49
CA VAL A 201 22.78 9.49 -34.21
C VAL A 201 23.79 9.76 -33.11
N THR A 202 23.36 10.31 -31.98
CA THR A 202 24.23 10.53 -30.81
C THR A 202 23.72 9.85 -29.55
N ALA A 203 24.64 9.59 -28.63
CA ALA A 203 24.32 9.13 -27.30
C ALA A 203 25.24 9.80 -26.26
N ASP A 204 24.66 10.58 -25.36
CA ASP A 204 25.29 10.98 -24.11
C ASP A 204 25.04 9.86 -23.09
N ILE A 205 26.08 9.28 -22.49
CA ILE A 205 25.98 8.12 -21.60
C ILE A 205 26.81 8.37 -20.34
N LEU A 206 26.17 8.19 -19.18
CA LEU A 206 26.77 8.25 -17.84
C LEU A 206 26.54 6.90 -17.14
N ILE A 207 27.60 6.29 -16.63
CA ILE A 207 27.57 5.02 -15.86
C ILE A 207 27.80 5.31 -14.38
N LEU A 208 26.97 4.73 -13.50
CA LEU A 208 27.15 4.87 -12.07
C LEU A 208 28.30 3.96 -11.59
N ASN A 209 29.37 4.56 -11.07
CA ASN A 209 30.43 3.83 -10.40
C ASN A 209 29.96 3.55 -8.97
N GLU A 210 29.72 2.29 -8.64
CA GLU A 210 29.11 1.91 -7.36
C GLU A 210 29.68 0.61 -6.80
N SER A 211 29.64 0.50 -5.48
CA SER A 211 29.91 -0.75 -4.77
C SER A 211 28.86 -1.02 -3.71
N VAL A 212 28.57 -2.30 -3.46
CA VAL A 212 27.59 -2.72 -2.46
C VAL A 212 28.19 -3.73 -1.49
N ASN A 213 27.77 -3.65 -0.24
CA ASN A 213 28.04 -4.67 0.78
C ASN A 213 26.72 -5.07 1.45
N PHE A 214 26.45 -6.36 1.55
CA PHE A 214 25.25 -6.87 2.20
C PHE A 214 25.61 -7.88 3.28
N THR A 215 25.34 -7.50 4.53
CA THR A 215 25.51 -8.34 5.73
C THR A 215 24.15 -8.82 6.21
N ARG A 216 24.07 -10.08 6.64
CA ARG A 216 22.85 -10.72 7.15
C ARG A 216 23.06 -11.11 8.61
N ASP A 217 22.07 -10.82 9.45
CA ASP A 217 22.12 -11.22 10.86
C ASP A 217 21.56 -12.65 10.97
N ASN A 218 22.42 -13.65 10.77
CA ASN A 218 22.07 -15.06 10.95
C ASN A 218 21.91 -15.39 12.46
N ASN A 219 20.74 -15.11 13.01
CA ASN A 219 20.35 -15.53 14.36
C ASN A 219 19.44 -16.77 14.29
N GLU A 220 20.00 -17.92 13.89
CA GLU A 220 19.44 -19.22 14.24
C GLU A 220 20.32 -19.86 15.30
N LEU A 221 19.83 -19.87 16.55
CA LEU A 221 20.39 -20.69 17.63
C LEU A 221 19.93 -22.14 17.46
N GLN A 222 20.46 -22.82 16.44
CA GLN A 222 20.43 -24.28 16.36
C GLN A 222 21.84 -24.83 16.16
N SER A 223 22.35 -25.43 17.23
CA SER A 223 23.47 -26.39 17.29
C SER A 223 24.69 -26.17 16.39
N ASN A 224 25.82 -25.84 17.02
CA ASN A 224 27.14 -26.15 16.47
C ASN A 224 27.22 -27.63 16.06
N ILE A 225 27.29 -27.91 14.75
CA ILE A 225 28.05 -28.96 14.06
C ILE A 225 27.70 -28.88 12.56
N LEU A 226 28.69 -29.05 11.66
CA LEU A 226 28.58 -28.95 10.18
C LEU A 226 28.54 -27.54 9.56
N SER A 227 29.44 -26.65 9.98
CA SER A 227 29.96 -25.61 9.09
C SER A 227 30.84 -26.25 7.98
N ASN A 228 30.25 -26.63 6.83
CA ASN A 228 30.85 -26.69 5.47
C ASN A 228 30.08 -27.60 4.48
N LEU A 229 28.73 -27.52 4.43
CA LEU A 229 27.98 -28.03 3.28
C LEU A 229 27.05 -26.96 2.72
N ILE A 230 27.24 -26.66 1.42
CA ILE A 230 26.32 -25.80 0.66
C ILE A 230 25.06 -26.64 0.39
N VAL A 231 24.08 -26.55 1.29
CA VAL A 231 22.76 -27.11 1.05
C VAL A 231 22.08 -26.26 -0.03
N THR A 232 21.88 -26.84 -1.22
CA THR A 232 21.12 -26.24 -2.32
C THR A 232 19.61 -26.34 -2.07
N GLY A 233 19.16 -25.81 -0.93
CA GLY A 233 17.75 -25.60 -0.62
C GLY A 233 17.30 -24.17 -0.98
N PRO A 234 16.01 -23.84 -0.81
CA PRO A 234 15.54 -22.47 -0.90
C PRO A 234 16.32 -21.60 0.09
N VAL A 235 16.87 -20.48 -0.36
CA VAL A 235 17.57 -19.54 0.53
C VAL A 235 16.54 -18.98 1.50
N GLY A 236 16.65 -19.33 2.78
CA GLY A 236 15.71 -18.92 3.82
C GLY A 236 15.54 -17.40 3.89
N ASP A 237 14.35 -16.98 4.31
CA ASP A 237 13.95 -15.57 4.36
C ASP A 237 14.97 -14.71 5.10
N VAL A 238 15.48 -13.67 4.44
CA VAL A 238 16.44 -12.76 5.09
C VAL A 238 15.67 -11.82 6.00
N LEU A 239 15.49 -12.22 7.26
CA LEU A 239 14.72 -11.47 8.25
C LEU A 239 15.44 -10.26 8.84
N SER A 240 16.76 -10.14 8.66
CA SER A 240 17.54 -9.02 9.19
C SER A 240 18.90 -8.90 8.53
N GLY A 241 19.36 -7.66 8.37
CA GLY A 241 20.68 -7.37 7.85
C GLY A 241 20.93 -5.88 7.61
N LYS A 242 22.11 -5.57 7.09
CA LYS A 242 22.51 -4.22 6.65
C LYS A 242 23.05 -4.27 5.22
N PHE A 243 22.36 -3.55 4.34
CA PHE A 243 22.81 -3.22 2.98
C PHE A 243 23.49 -1.86 2.99
N THR A 244 24.67 -1.77 2.37
CA THR A 244 25.44 -0.53 2.20
C THR A 244 25.73 -0.34 0.73
N TRP A 245 25.52 0.86 0.21
CA TRP A 245 25.68 1.27 -1.17
C TRP A 245 26.58 2.51 -1.22
N LYS A 246 27.74 2.38 -1.86
CA LYS A 246 28.63 3.50 -2.16
C LYS A 246 28.43 3.90 -3.61
N VAL A 247 28.25 5.19 -3.85
CA VAL A 247 28.31 5.81 -5.18
C VAL A 247 29.62 6.59 -5.22
N HIS A 248 30.52 6.27 -6.15
CA HIS A 248 31.89 6.81 -6.22
C HIS A 248 32.05 7.98 -7.20
N ASN A 249 31.02 8.30 -7.96
CA ASN A 249 31.01 9.36 -8.98
C ASN A 249 29.74 10.21 -8.91
N PHE A 250 29.34 10.60 -7.70
CA PHE A 250 28.04 11.22 -7.43
C PHE A 250 27.81 12.50 -8.23
N SER A 251 28.85 13.29 -8.48
CA SER A 251 28.76 14.58 -9.18
C SER A 251 28.31 14.42 -10.63
N LEU A 252 28.62 13.30 -11.31
CA LEU A 252 28.09 13.01 -12.64
C LEU A 252 26.56 12.90 -12.64
N PHE A 253 25.96 12.51 -11.51
CA PHE A 253 24.52 12.32 -11.36
C PHE A 253 23.82 13.49 -10.65
N LYS A 254 24.56 14.54 -10.25
CA LYS A 254 24.04 15.68 -9.48
C LYS A 254 22.92 16.47 -10.21
N GLU A 255 23.03 16.63 -11.52
CA GLU A 255 21.95 17.26 -12.31
C GLU A 255 20.79 16.30 -12.57
N MET A 256 21.09 15.01 -12.79
CA MET A 256 20.05 13.98 -12.96
C MET A 256 19.13 13.89 -11.74
N ILE A 257 19.69 13.89 -10.52
CA ILE A 257 18.89 13.70 -9.30
C ILE A 257 17.87 14.83 -9.04
N LYS A 258 18.01 16.00 -9.69
CA LYS A 258 17.01 17.08 -9.60
C LYS A 258 15.68 16.75 -10.29
N THR A 259 15.69 15.77 -11.21
CA THR A 259 14.51 15.41 -12.02
C THR A 259 14.20 13.91 -12.01
N GLN A 260 15.18 13.06 -11.65
CA GLN A 260 15.10 11.60 -11.70
C GLN A 260 15.69 10.97 -10.43
N LYS A 261 15.57 9.65 -10.30
CA LYS A 261 16.14 8.88 -9.18
C LYS A 261 17.37 8.10 -9.62
N ILE A 262 18.45 8.14 -8.83
CA ILE A 262 19.46 7.08 -8.86
C ILE A 262 19.07 5.96 -7.89
N MET A 263 19.40 4.72 -8.24
CA MET A 263 18.81 3.52 -7.64
C MET A 263 19.86 2.46 -7.39
N SER A 264 19.98 1.93 -6.17
CA SER A 264 20.89 0.82 -5.86
C SER A 264 20.51 -0.47 -6.61
N PRO A 265 21.40 -1.47 -6.64
CA PRO A 265 21.03 -2.87 -6.86
C PRO A 265 19.98 -3.33 -5.84
N VAL A 266 19.29 -4.42 -6.15
CA VAL A 266 18.29 -5.04 -5.27
C VAL A 266 18.93 -5.96 -4.24
N PHE A 267 18.34 -6.03 -3.04
CA PHE A 267 18.71 -6.96 -1.98
C PHE A 267 17.47 -7.61 -1.35
N PRO A 268 17.53 -8.88 -0.93
CA PRO A 268 16.39 -9.59 -0.34
C PRO A 268 16.13 -9.14 1.10
N ALA A 269 14.84 -9.01 1.44
CA ALA A 269 14.35 -8.78 2.80
C ALA A 269 12.99 -9.48 2.95
N GLY A 270 12.97 -10.61 3.67
CA GLY A 270 11.82 -11.52 3.68
C GLY A 270 11.41 -11.93 2.26
N GLU A 271 10.10 -11.94 2.00
CA GLU A 271 9.52 -12.21 0.67
C GLU A 271 9.78 -11.12 -0.39
N CYS A 272 10.29 -9.94 0.01
CA CYS A 272 10.47 -8.80 -0.89
C CYS A 272 11.93 -8.64 -1.34
N ASN A 273 12.11 -8.05 -2.53
CA ASN A 273 13.40 -7.51 -2.96
C ASN A 273 13.34 -5.99 -2.85
N LEU A 274 14.20 -5.41 -2.02
CA LEU A 274 14.23 -3.98 -1.74
C LEU A 274 15.44 -3.31 -2.42
N ARG A 275 15.38 -1.98 -2.59
CA ARG A 275 16.47 -1.14 -3.11
C ARG A 275 16.41 0.26 -2.52
N ILE A 276 17.55 0.96 -2.44
CA ILE A 276 17.61 2.37 -2.03
C ILE A 276 17.43 3.26 -3.25
N SER A 277 16.52 4.24 -3.20
CA SER A 277 16.43 5.35 -4.14
C SER A 277 16.99 6.63 -3.52
N VAL A 278 17.72 7.42 -4.32
CA VAL A 278 18.17 8.77 -3.96
C VAL A 278 17.83 9.75 -5.08
N TYR A 279 17.30 10.91 -4.70
CA TYR A 279 16.95 12.02 -5.59
C TYR A 279 17.03 13.36 -4.82
N GLN A 280 16.97 14.48 -5.51
CA GLN A 280 16.76 15.79 -4.92
C GLN A 280 15.27 16.16 -5.01
N SER A 281 14.76 16.81 -3.97
CA SER A 281 13.42 17.38 -3.86
C SER A 281 13.52 18.84 -3.42
N SER A 282 12.44 19.60 -3.61
CA SER A 282 12.29 20.92 -3.00
C SER A 282 11.10 20.91 -2.04
N VAL A 283 11.31 21.30 -0.79
CA VAL A 283 10.29 21.36 0.26
C VAL A 283 10.37 22.74 0.92
N ASN A 284 9.27 23.50 0.88
CA ASN A 284 9.19 24.88 1.38
C ASN A 284 10.31 25.79 0.83
N GLY A 285 10.65 25.65 -0.47
CA GLY A 285 11.69 26.44 -1.13
C GLY A 285 13.13 26.09 -0.77
N SER A 286 13.36 25.03 0.01
CA SER A 286 14.69 24.50 0.30
C SER A 286 14.90 23.15 -0.39
N ASP A 287 16.09 22.93 -0.96
CA ASP A 287 16.44 21.68 -1.60
C ASP A 287 16.93 20.63 -0.58
N TYR A 288 16.44 19.40 -0.73
CA TYR A 288 16.80 18.27 0.11
C TYR A 288 17.27 17.08 -0.73
N LEU A 289 18.29 16.40 -0.24
CA LEU A 289 18.49 15.00 -0.55
C LEU A 289 17.28 14.22 -0.01
N SER A 290 16.66 13.44 -0.88
CA SER A 290 15.55 12.52 -0.56
C SER A 290 16.02 11.09 -0.63
N MET A 291 15.47 10.24 0.24
CA MET A 291 15.81 8.82 0.31
C MET A 291 14.54 7.98 0.49
N CYS A 292 14.39 6.91 -0.29
CA CYS A 292 13.35 5.90 -0.06
C CYS A 292 13.93 4.49 -0.15
N LEU A 293 13.30 3.58 0.60
CA LEU A 293 13.42 2.15 0.45
C LEU A 293 12.25 1.70 -0.43
N GLU A 294 12.55 1.11 -1.58
CA GLU A 294 11.56 0.70 -2.57
C GLU A 294 11.53 -0.81 -2.73
N SER A 295 10.34 -1.38 -2.77
CA SER A 295 10.11 -2.75 -3.24
C SER A 295 10.22 -2.77 -4.77
N LYS A 296 10.96 -3.74 -5.30
CA LYS A 296 11.07 -3.98 -6.74
C LYS A 296 10.80 -5.45 -7.03
N ASP A 297 9.79 -5.71 -7.84
CA ASP A 297 9.61 -7.03 -8.40
C ASP A 297 10.77 -7.39 -9.34
N THR A 298 11.42 -8.52 -9.06
CA THR A 298 12.57 -9.08 -9.80
C THR A 298 12.20 -10.36 -10.54
N GLU A 299 11.04 -10.94 -10.23
CA GLU A 299 10.61 -12.26 -10.67
C GLU A 299 9.13 -12.24 -11.00
N LYS A 300 8.82 -12.52 -12.25
CA LYS A 300 7.47 -12.54 -12.80
C LYS A 300 6.75 -13.84 -12.40
N THR A 301 6.70 -14.12 -11.10
CA THR A 301 6.00 -15.27 -10.52
C THR A 301 4.50 -15.01 -10.48
N LEU A 302 3.70 -16.02 -10.81
CA LEU A 302 2.23 -15.99 -10.81
C LEU A 302 1.60 -15.70 -9.43
N VAL A 303 2.39 -15.67 -8.35
CA VAL A 303 1.95 -15.38 -6.98
C VAL A 303 2.12 -13.88 -6.71
N SER A 304 1.11 -13.08 -7.04
CA SER A 304 1.14 -11.61 -6.95
C SER A 304 1.01 -11.03 -5.53
N ASP A 305 1.26 -11.83 -4.49
CA ASP A 305 0.90 -11.50 -3.10
C ASP A 305 2.12 -11.45 -2.15
N ARG A 306 3.34 -11.41 -2.73
CA ARG A 306 4.60 -11.24 -1.98
C ARG A 306 4.59 -9.89 -1.26
N SER A 307 4.50 -9.92 0.07
CA SER A 307 4.56 -8.73 0.92
C SER A 307 5.20 -9.03 2.28
N CYS A 308 6.03 -8.10 2.76
CA CYS A 308 6.72 -8.23 4.05
C CYS A 308 6.51 -6.97 4.90
N TRP A 309 6.35 -7.15 6.21
CA TRP A 309 6.33 -6.04 7.16
C TRP A 309 7.74 -5.81 7.71
N CYS A 310 8.26 -4.60 7.64
CA CYS A 310 9.67 -4.32 7.87
C CYS A 310 9.87 -3.06 8.73
N LEU A 311 10.75 -3.16 9.75
CA LEU A 311 11.31 -2.01 10.45
C LEU A 311 12.70 -1.74 9.88
N PHE A 312 12.97 -0.50 9.47
CA PHE A 312 14.22 -0.17 8.81
C PHE A 312 14.79 1.18 9.24
N ARG A 313 16.10 1.31 9.11
CA ARG A 313 16.85 2.54 9.34
C ARG A 313 17.65 2.84 8.09
N MET A 314 17.33 3.94 7.43
CA MET A 314 18.16 4.48 6.34
C MET A 314 19.22 5.40 6.94
N SER A 315 20.39 5.48 6.31
CA SER A 315 21.50 6.29 6.79
C SER A 315 22.35 6.83 5.64
N VAL A 316 22.78 8.08 5.76
CA VAL A 316 23.87 8.68 4.99
C VAL A 316 25.09 8.68 5.91
N LEU A 317 26.13 7.94 5.55
CA LEU A 317 27.30 7.77 6.40
C LEU A 317 28.26 8.94 6.20
N ASN A 318 28.54 9.65 7.29
CA ASN A 318 29.65 10.57 7.35
C ASN A 318 30.98 9.80 7.21
N GLN A 319 31.87 10.32 6.37
CA GLN A 319 33.15 9.70 6.00
C GLN A 319 34.34 10.33 6.75
N LYS A 320 34.16 11.49 7.39
CA LYS A 320 35.17 12.10 8.25
C LYS A 320 35.20 11.39 9.63
N PRO A 321 36.38 10.96 10.14
CA PRO A 321 36.49 10.32 11.44
C PRO A 321 35.91 11.16 12.59
N GLY A 322 35.18 10.52 13.50
CA GLY A 322 34.59 11.18 14.67
C GLY A 322 33.32 11.98 14.41
N LEU A 323 32.88 12.18 13.16
CA LEU A 323 31.61 12.84 12.86
C LEU A 323 30.44 11.85 12.76
N ASN A 324 29.26 12.31 13.20
CA ASN A 324 28.06 11.48 13.26
C ASN A 324 27.45 11.22 11.86
N HIS A 325 27.03 9.97 11.63
CA HIS A 325 26.20 9.61 10.48
C HIS A 325 24.76 10.12 10.67
N MET A 326 24.13 10.61 9.60
CA MET A 326 22.70 10.95 9.63
C MET A 326 21.87 9.68 9.40
N HIS A 327 20.88 9.43 10.25
CA HIS A 327 19.98 8.29 10.10
C HIS A 327 18.54 8.65 10.47
N ARG A 328 17.58 7.97 9.83
CA ARG A 328 16.16 8.00 10.21
C ARG A 328 15.61 6.57 10.27
N ASP A 329 14.83 6.27 11.30
CA ASP A 329 14.11 5.00 11.45
C ASP A 329 12.67 5.14 10.94
N SER A 330 12.17 4.10 10.28
CA SER A 330 10.77 3.99 9.84
C SER A 330 10.35 2.52 9.81
N TYR A 331 9.09 2.26 9.48
CA TYR A 331 8.52 0.93 9.40
C TYR A 331 7.30 0.88 8.48
N GLY A 332 6.97 -0.30 7.96
CA GLY A 332 5.73 -0.53 7.23
C GLY A 332 5.70 -1.82 6.43
N ARG A 333 4.57 -2.08 5.77
CA ARG A 333 4.42 -3.17 4.80
C ARG A 333 4.92 -2.72 3.42
N PHE A 334 5.81 -3.52 2.85
CA PHE A 334 6.22 -3.48 1.45
C PHE A 334 5.49 -4.56 0.66
N ALA A 335 5.09 -4.26 -0.57
CA ALA A 335 4.47 -5.21 -1.50
C ALA A 335 5.08 -5.09 -2.91
N ALA A 336 4.88 -6.09 -3.77
CA ALA A 336 5.37 -6.09 -5.15
C ALA A 336 4.65 -5.05 -6.06
N ASP A 337 3.38 -4.77 -5.79
CA ASP A 337 2.61 -3.72 -6.45
C ASP A 337 1.70 -2.95 -5.46
N ASN A 338 1.07 -1.87 -5.94
CA ASN A 338 0.15 -1.06 -5.15
C ASN A 338 -1.30 -1.60 -5.15
N LYS A 339 -1.62 -2.73 -5.82
CA LYS A 339 -3.00 -3.21 -5.96
C LYS A 339 -3.60 -3.66 -4.63
N SER A 340 -2.78 -4.23 -3.73
CA SER A 340 -3.21 -4.56 -2.37
C SER A 340 -3.47 -3.32 -1.50
N GLY A 341 -3.10 -2.12 -1.95
CA GLY A 341 -3.12 -0.89 -1.15
C GLY A 341 -2.02 -0.83 -0.07
N ASP A 342 -0.94 -1.56 -0.25
CA ASP A 342 0.30 -1.45 0.55
C ASP A 342 1.35 -0.60 -0.17
N ASN A 343 2.45 -0.28 0.51
CA ASN A 343 3.45 0.64 -0.03
C ASN A 343 4.44 -0.10 -0.93
N THR A 344 4.64 0.37 -2.16
CA THR A 344 5.82 0.01 -2.97
C THR A 344 7.06 0.83 -2.60
N SER A 345 6.92 1.95 -1.89
CA SER A 345 8.01 2.84 -1.49
C SER A 345 7.73 3.48 -0.14
N LEU A 346 8.73 3.54 0.74
CA LEU A 346 8.68 4.27 2.02
C LEU A 346 9.98 5.06 2.22
N GLY A 347 9.88 6.31 2.65
CA GLY A 347 11.05 7.19 2.77
C GLY A 347 10.69 8.62 3.13
N TRP A 348 11.63 9.54 2.84
CA TRP A 348 11.53 10.95 3.18
C TRP A 348 11.87 11.83 1.98
N ASN A 349 10.99 12.78 1.70
CA ASN A 349 11.19 13.85 0.71
C ASN A 349 12.03 15.02 1.26
N ASP A 350 12.51 14.94 2.50
CA ASP A 350 13.18 16.02 3.24
C ASP A 350 14.36 15.49 4.06
N TYR A 351 15.01 14.41 3.60
CA TYR A 351 15.87 13.57 4.43
C TYR A 351 17.08 14.33 5.03
N MET A 352 17.82 15.05 4.20
CA MET A 352 18.96 15.91 4.56
C MET A 352 18.92 17.13 3.64
N LYS A 353 19.21 18.35 4.12
CA LYS A 353 19.33 19.50 3.20
C LYS A 353 20.46 19.26 2.20
N MET A 354 20.27 19.67 0.96
CA MET A 354 21.27 19.41 -0.08
C MET A 354 22.56 20.20 0.18
N SER A 355 22.46 21.40 0.80
CA SER A 355 23.60 22.17 1.33
C SER A 355 24.48 21.36 2.28
N ASP A 356 23.83 20.65 3.20
CA ASP A 356 24.49 19.92 4.29
C ASP A 356 25.09 18.62 3.74
N PHE A 357 24.45 18.02 2.72
CA PHE A 357 24.97 16.83 2.04
C PHE A 357 26.23 17.13 1.21
N VAL A 358 26.23 18.19 0.39
CA VAL A 358 27.35 18.51 -0.51
C VAL A 358 28.42 19.42 0.09
N GLY A 359 28.18 19.99 1.27
CA GLY A 359 29.11 20.90 1.92
C GLY A 359 30.43 20.21 2.23
N MET A 360 31.55 20.77 1.74
CA MET A 360 32.90 20.20 1.91
C MET A 360 33.26 19.90 3.38
N GLU A 361 32.72 20.69 4.31
CA GLU A 361 32.94 20.46 5.73
C GLU A 361 32.11 19.34 6.35
N SER A 362 30.95 18.99 5.78
CA SER A 362 30.04 18.03 6.38
C SER A 362 30.55 16.59 6.36
N GLY A 363 31.32 16.18 5.34
CA GLY A 363 31.87 14.83 5.20
C GLY A 363 30.88 13.76 4.73
N PHE A 364 29.67 14.12 4.27
CA PHE A 364 28.72 13.16 3.71
C PHE A 364 29.01 12.81 2.24
N LEU A 365 29.40 13.81 1.44
CA LEU A 365 30.01 13.65 0.13
C LEU A 365 31.51 13.99 0.26
N LEU A 366 32.39 13.02 0.01
CA LEU A 366 33.85 13.15 0.13
C LEU A 366 34.50 12.42 -1.05
N ASP A 367 35.45 13.05 -1.73
CA ASP A 367 36.14 12.49 -2.92
C ASP A 367 35.16 11.91 -3.97
N ASP A 368 34.14 12.72 -4.29
CA ASP A 368 32.94 12.40 -5.09
C ASP A 368 32.16 11.13 -4.68
N THR A 369 32.51 10.56 -3.53
CA THR A 369 31.92 9.36 -2.97
C THR A 369 30.84 9.71 -1.95
N ALA A 370 29.67 9.12 -2.10
CA ALA A 370 28.56 9.15 -1.15
C ALA A 370 28.24 7.74 -0.65
N ILE A 371 28.01 7.57 0.65
CA ILE A 371 27.72 6.25 1.24
C ILE A 371 26.34 6.23 1.88
N PHE A 372 25.44 5.45 1.28
CA PHE A 372 24.10 5.18 1.77
C PHE A 372 24.06 3.80 2.43
N SER A 373 23.23 3.61 3.46
CA SER A 373 22.95 2.26 3.97
C SER A 373 21.52 2.13 4.47
N THR A 374 21.03 0.90 4.51
CA THR A 374 19.77 0.51 5.13
C THR A 374 20.02 -0.71 6.00
N SER A 375 19.71 -0.61 7.30
CA SER A 375 19.61 -1.77 8.19
C SER A 375 18.14 -2.08 8.46
N PHE A 376 17.76 -3.35 8.44
CA PHE A 376 16.35 -3.73 8.48
C PHE A 376 16.09 -4.97 9.34
N HIS A 377 14.84 -5.10 9.77
CA HIS A 377 14.29 -6.28 10.41
C HIS A 377 12.87 -6.53 9.90
N VAL A 378 12.68 -7.65 9.22
CA VAL A 378 11.38 -8.12 8.74
C VAL A 378 10.68 -8.90 9.84
N ILE A 379 9.40 -8.61 10.04
CA ILE A 379 8.52 -9.37 10.90
C ILE A 379 8.10 -10.62 10.12
N LYS A 380 8.53 -11.80 10.59
CA LYS A 380 8.08 -13.07 10.03
C LYS A 380 6.65 -13.33 10.47
N GLU A 381 5.75 -13.45 9.50
CA GLU A 381 4.32 -13.60 9.72
C GLU A 381 3.73 -14.65 8.79
N LEU A 382 2.65 -15.29 9.21
CA LEU A 382 1.89 -16.24 8.40
C LEU A 382 0.41 -15.93 8.59
N SER A 383 -0.40 -15.99 7.53
CA SER A 383 -1.84 -15.76 7.62
C SER A 383 -2.65 -16.75 6.81
N SER A 384 -3.80 -17.16 7.35
CA SER A 384 -4.78 -18.01 6.68
C SER A 384 -6.18 -17.43 6.83
N PHE A 385 -6.99 -17.54 5.77
CA PHE A 385 -8.35 -17.03 5.73
C PHE A 385 -9.33 -18.12 5.28
N SER A 386 -10.43 -18.29 6.01
CA SER A 386 -11.49 -19.25 5.69
C SER A 386 -12.86 -18.57 5.69
N LYS A 387 -13.58 -18.63 4.57
CA LYS A 387 -14.95 -18.10 4.42
C LYS A 387 -16.02 -18.97 5.10
N ASN A 388 -15.69 -20.22 5.43
CA ASN A 388 -16.55 -21.11 6.21
C ASN A 388 -16.22 -20.99 7.70
N GLY A 389 -16.74 -19.96 8.36
CA GLY A 389 -16.71 -19.88 9.82
C GLY A 389 -17.70 -20.90 10.41
N GLY A 390 -17.21 -22.03 10.91
CA GLY A 390 -18.03 -23.02 11.59
C GLY A 390 -18.46 -22.52 12.98
N PHE A 391 -19.78 -22.49 13.20
CA PHE A 391 -20.49 -22.42 14.48
C PHE A 391 -20.08 -21.32 15.48
N ILE A 392 -20.94 -20.31 15.57
CA ILE A 392 -21.47 -19.86 16.86
C ILE A 392 -22.46 -20.96 17.33
N GLY A 393 -22.54 -21.26 18.63
CA GLY A 393 -23.56 -22.15 19.21
C GLY A 393 -23.48 -23.65 18.82
N GLY A 394 -23.16 -24.53 19.78
CA GLY A 394 -23.04 -25.96 19.51
C GLY A 394 -24.37 -26.71 19.36
N VAL A 395 -24.91 -26.83 18.14
CA VAL A 395 -25.98 -27.81 17.80
C VAL A 395 -25.72 -28.46 16.44
N ARG A 396 -25.77 -29.80 16.38
CA ARG A 396 -25.89 -30.53 15.12
C ARG A 396 -27.35 -30.50 14.66
N SER A 397 -27.65 -29.80 13.57
CA SER A 397 -28.88 -30.02 12.80
C SER A 397 -28.58 -30.06 11.29
N GLY A 398 -29.37 -30.83 10.55
CA GLY A 398 -28.93 -31.42 9.28
C GLY A 398 -29.42 -30.75 7.99
N SER A 399 -28.94 -31.30 6.88
CA SER A 399 -29.47 -31.17 5.52
C SER A 399 -29.63 -29.76 4.93
N GLY A 400 -28.58 -29.30 4.25
CA GLY A 400 -28.71 -28.22 3.25
C GLY A 400 -27.42 -27.47 2.99
N THR A 401 -26.69 -27.84 1.93
CA THR A 401 -25.51 -27.09 1.46
C THR A 401 -25.92 -25.76 0.82
N ARG A 402 -26.31 -24.78 1.63
CA ARG A 402 -26.47 -23.39 1.19
C ARG A 402 -25.10 -22.80 0.86
N LYS A 403 -24.97 -22.12 -0.28
CA LYS A 403 -23.74 -21.38 -0.63
C LYS A 403 -23.48 -20.34 0.46
N SER A 404 -22.27 -20.31 1.03
CA SER A 404 -21.86 -19.28 1.99
C SER A 404 -22.01 -17.88 1.35
N ASP A 405 -22.77 -16.99 1.96
CA ASP A 405 -23.05 -15.63 1.42
C ASP A 405 -21.79 -14.72 1.38
N GLY A 406 -20.63 -15.20 1.86
CA GLY A 406 -19.34 -14.53 1.71
C GLY A 406 -19.13 -13.30 2.60
N HIS A 407 -20.19 -12.81 3.25
CA HIS A 407 -20.17 -11.73 4.24
C HIS A 407 -19.69 -12.16 5.63
N MET A 408 -19.19 -13.38 5.79
CA MET A 408 -18.50 -13.84 6.99
C MET A 408 -17.14 -14.49 6.68
N GLY A 409 -16.25 -14.51 7.68
CA GLY A 409 -15.01 -15.28 7.60
C GLY A 409 -14.19 -15.25 8.88
N LYS A 410 -13.29 -16.24 9.01
CA LYS A 410 -12.27 -16.33 10.06
C LYS A 410 -10.89 -16.12 9.44
N PHE A 411 -10.16 -15.14 9.96
CA PHE A 411 -8.78 -14.84 9.61
C PHE A 411 -7.88 -15.17 10.80
N THR A 412 -6.82 -15.93 10.56
CA THR A 412 -5.81 -16.26 11.57
C THR A 412 -4.47 -15.70 11.13
N TRP A 413 -3.77 -15.02 12.04
CA TRP A 413 -2.50 -14.36 11.80
C TRP A 413 -1.50 -14.78 12.87
N ARG A 414 -0.38 -15.35 12.46
CA ARG A 414 0.73 -15.75 13.33
C ARG A 414 1.87 -14.77 13.14
N ILE A 415 2.46 -14.30 14.24
CA ILE A 415 3.69 -13.52 14.23
C ILE A 415 4.75 -14.34 14.97
N GLU A 416 5.80 -14.74 14.25
CA GLU A 416 6.94 -15.47 14.80
C GLU A 416 8.00 -14.49 15.35
N ASN A 417 8.94 -15.01 16.14
CA ASN A 417 10.03 -14.25 16.76
C ASN A 417 9.54 -13.05 17.62
N PHE A 418 8.41 -13.22 18.32
CA PHE A 418 7.71 -12.12 19.00
C PHE A 418 8.48 -11.54 20.20
N SER A 419 9.30 -12.35 20.88
CA SER A 419 10.22 -11.88 21.93
C SER A 419 11.38 -11.09 21.33
N ARG A 420 11.92 -11.53 20.19
CA ARG A 420 12.93 -10.75 19.44
C ARG A 420 12.37 -9.40 18.99
N LEU A 421 11.12 -9.35 18.56
CA LEU A 421 10.42 -8.11 18.25
C LEU A 421 10.31 -7.21 19.50
N LYS A 422 9.79 -7.74 20.62
CA LYS A 422 9.72 -7.01 21.92
C LYS A 422 11.06 -6.37 22.30
N ASP A 423 12.14 -7.14 22.23
CA ASP A 423 13.48 -6.68 22.59
C ASP A 423 14.04 -5.65 21.60
N LEU A 424 13.76 -5.79 20.31
CA LEU A 424 14.11 -4.77 19.30
C LEU A 424 13.38 -3.46 19.57
N LEU A 425 12.09 -3.49 19.89
CA LEU A 425 11.32 -2.27 20.22
C LEU A 425 11.81 -1.62 21.51
N LYS A 426 12.22 -2.41 22.51
CA LYS A 426 12.87 -1.91 23.73
C LYS A 426 14.23 -1.26 23.40
N LYS A 427 15.11 -1.96 22.67
CA LYS A 427 16.46 -1.51 22.31
C LYS A 427 16.45 -0.23 21.45
N ARG A 428 15.55 -0.14 20.48
CA ARG A 428 15.39 1.05 19.61
C ARG A 428 14.48 2.13 20.21
N LYS A 429 13.99 1.97 21.45
CA LYS A 429 13.03 2.86 22.13
C LYS A 429 11.75 3.14 21.32
N ILE A 430 11.34 2.21 20.45
CA ILE A 430 10.15 2.39 19.60
C ILE A 430 8.89 2.24 20.46
N THR A 431 8.03 3.25 20.40
CA THR A 431 6.71 3.33 21.03
C THR A 431 5.65 3.51 19.94
N GLY A 432 4.41 3.07 20.21
CA GLY A 432 3.29 3.23 19.26
C GLY A 432 3.38 2.44 17.96
N LEU A 433 4.28 1.45 17.83
CA LEU A 433 4.39 0.62 16.63
C LEU A 433 3.04 -0.05 16.31
N CYS A 434 2.49 0.29 15.15
CA CYS A 434 1.24 -0.23 14.60
C CYS A 434 1.54 -1.28 13.52
N ILE A 435 1.54 -2.57 13.86
CA ILE A 435 1.72 -3.64 12.85
C ILE A 435 0.35 -3.96 12.25
N LYS A 436 0.28 -4.07 10.92
CA LYS A 436 -0.94 -4.43 10.20
C LYS A 436 -0.74 -5.74 9.45
N SER A 437 -1.67 -6.68 9.58
CA SER A 437 -1.66 -7.94 8.82
C SER A 437 -1.80 -7.69 7.32
N ARG A 438 -1.68 -8.75 6.51
CA ARG A 438 -2.23 -8.74 5.14
C ARG A 438 -3.73 -8.47 5.19
N ARG A 439 -4.26 -7.91 4.09
CA ARG A 439 -5.71 -7.72 3.92
C ARG A 439 -6.40 -9.06 3.61
N PHE A 440 -7.64 -9.19 4.05
CA PHE A 440 -8.54 -10.28 3.69
C PHE A 440 -9.92 -9.71 3.37
N GLN A 441 -10.60 -10.28 2.39
CA GLN A 441 -11.85 -9.72 1.86
C GLN A 441 -13.08 -10.49 2.36
N ILE A 442 -14.03 -9.77 2.96
CA ILE A 442 -15.31 -10.29 3.42
C ILE A 442 -16.43 -9.47 2.78
N GLY A 443 -17.38 -10.17 2.15
CA GLY A 443 -18.38 -9.57 1.27
C GLY A 443 -17.69 -8.74 0.18
N ASN A 444 -17.78 -7.43 0.32
CA ASN A 444 -17.21 -6.45 -0.58
C ASN A 444 -16.25 -5.45 0.12
N ARG A 445 -15.82 -5.75 1.35
CA ARG A 445 -14.95 -4.90 2.18
C ARG A 445 -13.59 -5.54 2.40
N ASP A 446 -12.56 -4.70 2.50
CA ASP A 446 -11.21 -5.11 2.86
C ASP A 446 -11.00 -4.98 4.36
N CYS A 447 -10.71 -6.10 5.00
CA CYS A 447 -10.47 -6.22 6.43
C CYS A 447 -8.97 -6.48 6.71
N ARG A 448 -8.45 -6.03 7.85
CA ARG A 448 -7.14 -6.46 8.38
C ARG A 448 -7.04 -6.31 9.89
N LEU A 449 -6.22 -7.14 10.51
CA LEU A 449 -5.85 -6.99 11.92
C LEU A 449 -4.80 -5.90 12.08
N ILE A 450 -4.92 -5.15 13.18
CA ILE A 450 -3.92 -4.21 13.67
C ILE A 450 -3.51 -4.64 15.08
N VAL A 451 -2.21 -4.77 15.31
CA VAL A 451 -1.63 -5.12 16.61
C VAL A 451 -0.59 -4.06 17.02
N TYR A 452 -0.65 -3.66 18.29
CA TYR A 452 0.38 -2.84 18.93
C TYR A 452 1.13 -3.72 19.96
N PRO A 453 2.32 -4.26 19.65
CA PRO A 453 3.03 -5.22 20.51
C PRO A 453 3.37 -4.72 21.92
N ARG A 454 3.50 -3.39 22.07
CA ARG A 454 3.75 -2.71 23.36
C ARG A 454 2.52 -1.95 23.89
N GLY A 455 1.37 -2.11 23.24
CA GLY A 455 0.13 -1.45 23.62
C GLY A 455 -0.01 0.01 23.19
N GLN A 456 -1.23 0.50 23.43
CA GLN A 456 -1.60 1.92 23.43
C GLN A 456 -2.20 2.37 24.77
N SER A 457 -2.24 1.49 25.78
CA SER A 457 -2.68 1.84 27.14
C SER A 457 -1.66 2.74 27.84
N GLN A 458 -2.09 3.43 28.90
CA GLN A 458 -1.20 4.18 29.79
C GLN A 458 -1.47 3.73 31.23
N PRO A 459 -0.53 3.02 31.89
CA PRO A 459 0.78 2.61 31.38
C PRO A 459 0.71 1.56 30.23
N PRO A 460 1.76 1.44 29.40
CA PRO A 460 1.82 0.50 28.27
C PRO A 460 2.10 -0.95 28.74
N CYS A 461 1.16 -1.52 29.50
CA CYS A 461 1.24 -2.85 30.12
C CYS A 461 0.34 -3.90 29.43
N HIS A 462 -0.43 -3.53 28.41
CA HIS A 462 -1.29 -4.43 27.65
C HIS A 462 -0.88 -4.49 26.17
N LEU A 463 -1.09 -5.64 25.54
CA LEU A 463 -1.19 -5.76 24.09
C LEU A 463 -2.49 -5.11 23.62
N SER A 464 -2.47 -4.39 22.50
CA SER A 464 -3.70 -3.85 21.86
C SER A 464 -3.97 -4.52 20.52
N VAL A 465 -5.24 -4.84 20.25
CA VAL A 465 -5.68 -5.52 19.02
C VAL A 465 -6.95 -4.85 18.48
N PHE A 466 -6.96 -4.56 17.19
CA PHE A 466 -8.06 -3.91 16.47
C PHE A 466 -8.31 -4.59 15.12
N LEU A 467 -9.53 -4.44 14.61
CA LEU A 467 -9.92 -4.73 13.24
C LEU A 467 -10.03 -3.41 12.48
N GLU A 468 -9.40 -3.30 11.32
CA GLU A 468 -9.65 -2.23 10.35
C GLU A 468 -10.52 -2.79 9.22
N VAL A 469 -11.58 -2.08 8.84
CA VAL A 469 -12.44 -2.38 7.69
C VAL A 469 -12.47 -1.16 6.77
N THR A 470 -12.34 -1.38 5.46
CA THR A 470 -12.29 -0.33 4.43
C THR A 470 -12.99 -0.77 3.15
N ASP A 471 -13.28 0.19 2.26
CA ASP A 471 -13.76 -0.08 0.89
C ASP A 471 -12.78 0.53 -0.13
N SER A 472 -11.86 -0.29 -0.64
CA SER A 472 -10.88 0.14 -1.65
C SER A 472 -11.52 0.57 -2.97
N ARG A 473 -12.73 0.09 -3.27
CA ARG A 473 -13.43 0.33 -4.53
C ARG A 473 -14.22 1.64 -4.53
N ASN A 474 -14.38 2.28 -3.35
CA ASN A 474 -15.19 3.47 -3.19
C ASN A 474 -14.49 4.50 -2.29
N THR A 475 -13.53 5.22 -2.87
CA THR A 475 -12.74 6.26 -2.20
C THR A 475 -13.49 7.60 -2.06
N ALA A 476 -14.51 7.82 -2.90
CA ALA A 476 -15.24 9.08 -2.99
C ALA A 476 -16.38 9.23 -1.95
N SER A 477 -17.11 8.16 -1.62
CA SER A 477 -18.29 8.25 -0.73
C SER A 477 -17.97 8.17 0.77
N ASP A 478 -18.99 8.50 1.55
CA ASP A 478 -19.20 8.31 2.99
C ASP A 478 -19.55 6.86 3.36
N TRP A 479 -18.92 5.87 2.71
CA TRP A 479 -19.29 4.45 2.87
C TRP A 479 -19.43 4.04 4.34
N SER A 480 -20.41 3.17 4.59
CA SER A 480 -20.63 2.57 5.91
C SER A 480 -21.05 1.10 5.78
N CYS A 481 -20.75 0.30 6.81
CA CYS A 481 -21.33 -1.03 7.01
C CYS A 481 -21.39 -1.37 8.51
N PHE A 482 -22.43 -2.08 8.92
CA PHE A 482 -22.47 -2.67 10.26
C PHE A 482 -21.68 -3.98 10.29
N VAL A 483 -20.85 -4.17 11.32
CA VAL A 483 -19.94 -5.31 11.44
C VAL A 483 -19.96 -5.85 12.86
N SER A 484 -20.34 -7.12 13.01
CA SER A 484 -20.05 -7.89 14.22
C SER A 484 -18.69 -8.55 14.06
N HIS A 485 -17.83 -8.41 15.06
CA HIS A 485 -16.49 -9.00 15.02
C HIS A 485 -16.07 -9.51 16.39
N ARG A 486 -15.34 -10.63 16.37
CA ARG A 486 -14.77 -11.31 17.53
C ARG A 486 -13.28 -11.47 17.29
N LEU A 487 -12.47 -10.75 18.06
CA LEU A 487 -11.01 -10.82 18.00
C LEU A 487 -10.50 -11.70 19.13
N SER A 488 -9.42 -12.43 18.90
CA SER A 488 -8.80 -13.30 19.91
C SER A 488 -7.28 -13.25 19.87
N VAL A 489 -6.66 -13.36 21.04
CA VAL A 489 -5.28 -13.82 21.19
C VAL A 489 -5.37 -15.27 21.65
N VAL A 490 -4.97 -16.18 20.77
CA VAL A 490 -5.23 -17.61 20.90
C VAL A 490 -4.26 -18.21 21.92
N ASN A 491 -4.80 -18.97 22.86
CA ASN A 491 -4.01 -19.81 23.74
C ASN A 491 -3.73 -21.13 23.02
N GLN A 492 -2.46 -21.37 22.72
CA GLN A 492 -1.99 -22.46 21.87
C GLN A 492 -1.83 -23.79 22.64
N LYS A 493 -2.01 -23.78 23.98
CA LYS A 493 -2.08 -25.00 24.81
C LYS A 493 -3.52 -25.48 25.05
N MET A 494 -4.45 -24.54 25.21
CA MET A 494 -5.84 -24.77 25.63
C MET A 494 -6.75 -23.70 25.00
N GLU A 495 -7.51 -24.04 23.95
CA GLU A 495 -8.26 -23.05 23.15
C GLU A 495 -9.32 -22.28 23.97
N ASP A 496 -9.93 -22.94 24.97
CA ASP A 496 -10.88 -22.38 25.95
C ASP A 496 -10.27 -21.26 26.81
N LYS A 497 -8.93 -21.23 26.95
CA LYS A 497 -8.18 -20.18 27.67
C LYS A 497 -7.68 -19.07 26.75
N SER A 498 -8.16 -18.99 25.51
CA SER A 498 -7.91 -17.86 24.61
C SER A 498 -8.57 -16.59 25.17
N VAL A 499 -7.88 -15.45 25.09
CA VAL A 499 -8.54 -14.17 25.40
C VAL A 499 -9.29 -13.73 24.15
N THR A 500 -10.61 -13.68 24.25
CA THR A 500 -11.50 -13.32 23.15
C THR A 500 -12.37 -12.14 23.55
N LYS A 501 -12.54 -11.17 22.66
CA LYS A 501 -13.40 -9.99 22.85
C LYS A 501 -14.23 -9.77 21.59
N GLU A 502 -15.50 -9.44 21.79
CA GLU A 502 -16.48 -9.22 20.72
C GLU A 502 -17.07 -7.81 20.76
N SER A 503 -17.42 -7.27 19.60
CA SER A 503 -18.10 -5.99 19.50
C SER A 503 -18.84 -5.86 18.17
N GLN A 504 -19.91 -5.07 18.18
CA GLN A 504 -20.70 -4.71 17.01
C GLN A 504 -20.54 -3.20 16.80
N ASN A 505 -20.01 -2.79 15.65
CA ASN A 505 -19.88 -1.37 15.32
C ASN A 505 -20.25 -1.10 13.87
N ARG A 506 -20.70 0.13 13.61
CA ARG A 506 -20.87 0.64 12.26
C ARG A 506 -19.56 1.31 11.82
N TYR A 507 -18.84 0.63 10.92
CA TYR A 507 -17.60 1.13 10.35
C TYR A 507 -17.89 2.16 9.28
N SER A 508 -16.99 3.13 9.11
CA SER A 508 -17.07 4.16 8.07
C SER A 508 -15.70 4.79 7.77
N LYS A 509 -15.63 5.67 6.76
CA LYS A 509 -14.43 6.48 6.46
C LYS A 509 -13.90 7.27 7.67
N ALA A 510 -14.78 7.67 8.61
CA ALA A 510 -14.45 8.44 9.81
C ALA A 510 -14.28 7.59 11.10
N ALA A 511 -14.50 6.27 11.01
CA ALA A 511 -14.39 5.29 12.10
C ALA A 511 -14.13 3.90 11.50
N LYS A 512 -12.94 3.72 10.93
CA LYS A 512 -12.55 2.54 10.14
C LYS A 512 -11.88 1.42 10.96
N ASP A 513 -11.49 1.70 12.19
CA ASP A 513 -10.78 0.80 13.08
C ASP A 513 -11.40 0.75 14.48
N TRP A 514 -11.73 -0.46 14.94
CA TRP A 514 -12.34 -0.73 16.25
C TRP A 514 -11.66 -1.90 16.94
N GLY A 515 -11.65 -1.89 18.27
CA GLY A 515 -10.93 -2.89 19.07
C GLY A 515 -10.56 -2.36 20.46
N TRP A 516 -9.57 -3.00 21.09
CA TRP A 516 -9.25 -2.77 22.50
C TRP A 516 -7.79 -2.38 22.71
N ARG A 517 -7.58 -1.24 23.36
CA ARG A 517 -6.25 -0.79 23.85
C ARG A 517 -5.70 -1.76 24.91
N GLU A 518 -6.58 -2.32 25.72
CA GLU A 518 -6.24 -3.27 26.78
C GLU A 518 -6.83 -4.63 26.43
N PHE A 519 -6.08 -5.43 25.65
CA PHE A 519 -6.55 -6.72 25.15
C PHE A 519 -6.07 -7.88 26.05
N VAL A 520 -4.75 -8.12 26.12
CA VAL A 520 -4.09 -9.08 27.05
C VAL A 520 -2.97 -8.35 27.78
N THR A 521 -2.72 -8.62 29.07
CA THR A 521 -1.55 -8.05 29.77
C THR A 521 -0.26 -8.59 29.16
N LEU A 522 0.77 -7.75 29.02
CA LEU A 522 2.07 -8.19 28.53
C LEU A 522 2.70 -9.23 29.49
N THR A 523 2.42 -9.14 30.79
CA THR A 523 2.82 -10.14 31.79
C THR A 523 2.23 -11.53 31.48
N SER A 524 0.94 -11.62 31.13
CA SER A 524 0.31 -12.89 30.75
C SER A 524 0.84 -13.37 29.38
N LEU A 525 0.91 -12.48 28.40
CA LEU A 525 1.38 -12.80 27.04
C LEU A 525 2.78 -13.44 27.01
N PHE A 526 3.70 -12.95 27.85
CA PHE A 526 5.08 -13.44 27.93
C PHE A 526 5.32 -14.46 29.07
N GLY A 527 4.27 -14.90 29.79
CA GLY A 527 4.40 -15.94 30.81
C GLY A 527 4.63 -17.33 30.19
N GLN A 528 5.64 -18.07 30.65
CA GLN A 528 6.01 -19.38 30.08
C GLN A 528 4.86 -20.41 30.11
N ASP A 529 4.03 -20.36 31.16
CA ASP A 529 2.91 -21.29 31.33
C ASP A 529 1.58 -20.79 30.78
N SER A 530 1.46 -19.52 30.40
CA SER A 530 0.18 -18.92 29.98
C SER A 530 -0.39 -19.54 28.71
N GLY A 531 0.48 -20.03 27.81
CA GLY A 531 0.10 -20.68 26.56
C GLY A 531 -0.13 -19.74 25.37
N PHE A 532 -0.03 -18.42 25.53
CA PHE A 532 -0.19 -17.47 24.42
C PHE A 532 1.03 -17.40 23.48
N LEU A 533 2.24 -17.57 24.03
CA LEU A 533 3.50 -17.55 23.30
C LEU A 533 4.13 -18.96 23.30
N ILE A 534 4.11 -19.63 22.14
CA ILE A 534 4.69 -20.97 21.94
C ILE A 534 5.64 -20.89 20.75
N GLN A 535 6.85 -21.47 20.86
CA GLN A 535 7.88 -21.40 19.81
C GLN A 535 8.14 -19.96 19.32
N ASP A 536 8.25 -19.03 20.27
CA ASP A 536 8.31 -17.56 20.09
C ASP A 536 7.26 -16.98 19.12
N THR A 537 6.11 -17.64 18.99
CA THR A 537 5.03 -17.28 18.07
C THR A 537 3.76 -16.92 18.84
N VAL A 538 3.14 -15.80 18.46
CA VAL A 538 1.82 -15.37 18.96
C VAL A 538 0.80 -15.53 17.84
N VAL A 539 -0.38 -16.07 18.16
CA VAL A 539 -1.47 -16.31 17.21
C VAL A 539 -2.66 -15.42 17.52
N PHE A 540 -3.06 -14.64 16.53
CA PHE A 540 -4.24 -13.79 16.53
C PHE A 540 -5.34 -14.39 15.66
N SER A 541 -6.60 -14.20 16.04
CA SER A 541 -7.76 -14.55 15.21
C SER A 541 -8.72 -13.37 15.12
N ALA A 542 -9.33 -13.19 13.95
CA ALA A 542 -10.44 -12.28 13.72
C ALA A 542 -11.57 -13.06 13.03
N GLU A 543 -12.70 -13.20 13.71
CA GLU A 543 -13.94 -13.67 13.14
C GLU A 543 -14.82 -12.46 12.89
N VAL A 544 -15.32 -12.31 11.66
CA VAL A 544 -15.97 -11.09 11.21
C VAL A 544 -17.21 -11.47 10.40
N LEU A 545 -18.33 -10.84 10.72
CA LEU A 545 -19.59 -10.91 10.00
C LEU A 545 -20.04 -9.48 9.65
N ILE A 546 -20.25 -9.23 8.37
CA ILE A 546 -20.66 -7.93 7.84
C ILE A 546 -22.15 -7.99 7.49
N LEU A 547 -22.90 -6.96 7.90
CA LEU A 547 -24.30 -6.81 7.52
C LEU A 547 -24.38 -6.47 6.03
N LYS A 548 -25.08 -7.32 5.29
CA LYS A 548 -25.42 -7.07 3.90
C LYS A 548 -26.72 -6.28 3.89
N GLU A 549 -26.61 -4.99 3.56
CA GLU A 549 -27.73 -4.06 3.68
C GLU A 549 -27.86 -3.17 2.46
N THR A 550 -29.10 -2.80 2.13
CA THR A 550 -29.41 -1.71 1.20
C THR A 550 -30.40 -0.76 1.85
N SER A 551 -30.30 0.53 1.55
CA SER A 551 -31.15 1.57 2.15
C SER A 551 -31.59 2.60 1.11
N ILE A 552 -32.87 2.98 1.14
CA ILE A 552 -33.45 3.99 0.25
C ILE A 552 -34.14 5.04 1.12
N GLN A 553 -33.83 6.31 0.89
CA GLN A 553 -34.52 7.45 1.49
C GLN A 553 -35.38 8.13 0.43
N GLN A 554 -36.60 8.52 0.79
CA GLN A 554 -37.55 9.25 -0.03
C GLN A 554 -38.08 10.46 0.77
N GLU A 555 -38.13 11.63 0.14
CA GLU A 555 -38.80 12.82 0.68
C GLU A 555 -40.07 13.07 -0.13
N PHE A 556 -41.17 13.38 0.56
CA PHE A 556 -42.43 13.77 -0.05
C PHE A 556 -42.68 15.25 0.22
N SER A 557 -42.82 16.04 -0.84
CA SER A 557 -43.36 17.39 -0.77
C SER A 557 -44.88 17.32 -0.98
N ASP A 558 -45.66 17.83 -0.02
CA ASP A 558 -47.10 17.99 -0.20
C ASP A 558 -47.36 19.09 -1.25
N GLN A 559 -47.53 18.70 -2.53
CA GLN A 559 -47.89 19.61 -3.62
C GLN A 559 -49.07 19.10 -4.48
N ASP A 560 -49.63 17.92 -4.17
CA ASP A 560 -50.77 17.31 -4.86
C ASP A 560 -52.00 17.18 -3.94
N THR A 561 -52.61 18.30 -3.56
CA THR A 561 -54.05 18.37 -3.20
C THR A 561 -54.56 19.79 -3.39
N GLU A 562 -55.72 19.95 -4.04
CA GLU A 562 -56.15 21.21 -4.67
C GLU A 562 -56.82 22.26 -3.76
N SER A 563 -56.67 23.53 -4.17
CA SER A 563 -57.65 24.64 -4.15
C SER A 563 -58.03 25.38 -2.84
N ASP A 564 -58.02 26.71 -2.98
CA ASP A 564 -58.74 27.77 -2.25
C ASP A 564 -58.73 27.82 -0.70
N SER A 565 -57.82 28.63 -0.15
CA SER A 565 -58.15 30.03 0.22
C SER A 565 -56.96 30.75 0.87
N ALA A 566 -56.90 32.08 0.74
CA ALA A 566 -55.73 32.87 1.17
C ALA A 566 -55.74 33.23 2.66
N ASN A 567 -54.66 32.91 3.37
CA ASN A 567 -54.26 33.57 4.62
C ASN A 567 -52.75 33.39 4.87
N PRO A 568 -51.98 34.43 5.24
CA PRO A 568 -50.53 34.31 5.42
C PRO A 568 -50.13 34.22 6.91
N GLN A 569 -49.87 33.02 7.44
CA GLN A 569 -49.10 32.89 8.69
C GLN A 569 -48.49 31.50 8.97
N VAL A 570 -47.29 31.51 9.55
CA VAL A 570 -46.49 30.40 10.11
C VAL A 570 -45.86 29.42 9.08
N ASP A 571 -44.60 29.68 8.75
CA ASP A 571 -43.71 28.72 8.08
C ASP A 571 -43.42 27.52 9.01
N GLY A 572 -43.83 26.32 8.60
CA GLY A 572 -43.64 25.10 9.39
C GLY A 572 -44.23 23.83 8.77
N VAL A 573 -44.33 23.74 7.44
CA VAL A 573 -44.94 22.58 6.76
C VAL A 573 -44.02 21.36 6.87
N GLY A 574 -44.44 20.37 7.66
CA GLY A 574 -43.67 19.16 7.96
C GLY A 574 -43.44 18.28 6.73
N LYS A 575 -42.19 18.22 6.25
CA LYS A 575 -41.77 17.29 5.18
C LYS A 575 -41.89 15.83 5.62
N LYS A 576 -42.87 15.11 5.07
CA LYS A 576 -42.96 13.65 5.25
C LYS A 576 -41.77 12.98 4.57
N SER A 577 -41.12 12.03 5.25
CA SER A 577 -39.98 11.29 4.69
C SER A 577 -40.05 9.81 5.06
N SER A 578 -39.57 8.95 4.17
CA SER A 578 -39.52 7.51 4.35
C SER A 578 -38.10 6.99 4.21
N PHE A 579 -37.69 6.13 5.14
CA PHE A 579 -36.43 5.41 5.11
C PHE A 579 -36.71 3.90 5.09
N THR A 580 -36.40 3.26 3.97
CA THR A 580 -36.46 1.80 3.80
C THR A 580 -35.08 1.20 4.04
N TRP A 581 -34.98 0.22 4.92
CA TRP A 581 -33.77 -0.54 5.23
C TRP A 581 -34.00 -2.03 4.97
N LYS A 582 -33.24 -2.60 4.04
CA LYS A 582 -33.25 -4.03 3.73
C LYS A 582 -32.03 -4.68 4.36
N VAL A 583 -32.25 -5.70 5.19
CA VAL A 583 -31.20 -6.57 5.73
C VAL A 583 -31.25 -7.87 4.94
N GLU A 584 -30.23 -8.13 4.11
CA GLU A 584 -30.20 -9.19 3.08
C GLU A 584 -29.44 -10.46 3.48
N ASN A 585 -28.99 -10.53 4.74
CA ASN A 585 -28.42 -11.71 5.38
C ASN A 585 -28.92 -11.85 6.83
N PHE A 586 -30.23 -11.68 7.04
CA PHE A 586 -30.86 -11.55 8.35
C PHE A 586 -30.59 -12.74 9.28
N LEU A 587 -30.66 -13.98 8.76
CA LEU A 587 -30.42 -15.20 9.52
C LEU A 587 -29.01 -15.24 10.14
N ALA A 588 -28.00 -14.66 9.48
CA ALA A 588 -26.64 -14.60 10.02
C ALA A 588 -26.52 -13.68 11.24
N PHE A 589 -27.46 -12.73 11.41
CA PHE A 589 -27.52 -11.82 12.55
C PHE A 589 -28.53 -12.25 13.63
N LYS A 590 -29.30 -13.33 13.43
CA LYS A 590 -30.34 -13.75 14.39
C LYS A 590 -29.79 -13.95 15.81
N GLU A 591 -28.79 -14.80 15.96
CA GLU A 591 -28.14 -15.07 17.26
C GLU A 591 -27.46 -13.83 17.87
N ILE A 592 -27.05 -12.86 17.04
CA ILE A 592 -26.52 -11.58 17.52
C ILE A 592 -27.65 -10.72 18.08
N MET A 593 -28.84 -10.72 17.47
CA MET A 593 -29.99 -9.96 17.93
C MET A 593 -30.57 -10.46 19.26
N GLU A 594 -30.36 -11.73 19.61
CA GLU A 594 -30.72 -12.32 20.92
C GLU A 594 -29.94 -11.69 22.10
N THR A 595 -28.77 -11.08 21.84
CA THR A 595 -27.87 -10.55 22.89
C THR A 595 -27.44 -9.11 22.68
N ARG A 596 -27.59 -8.57 21.47
CA ARG A 596 -27.08 -7.26 21.02
C ARG A 596 -28.07 -6.61 20.06
N LYS A 597 -27.84 -5.32 19.78
CA LYS A 597 -28.63 -4.56 18.81
C LYS A 597 -27.90 -4.47 17.47
N ILE A 598 -28.65 -4.52 16.38
CA ILE A 598 -28.19 -4.12 15.04
C ILE A 598 -28.80 -2.77 14.66
N PHE A 599 -28.12 -2.01 13.82
CA PHE A 599 -28.52 -0.64 13.49
C PHE A 599 -28.40 -0.37 11.99
N SER A 600 -29.34 0.40 11.42
CA SER A 600 -29.20 0.96 10.08
C SER A 600 -28.05 1.97 10.02
N LYS A 601 -27.73 2.47 8.82
CA LYS A 601 -27.02 3.75 8.72
C LYS A 601 -27.91 4.87 9.27
N PHE A 602 -27.29 5.99 9.64
CA PHE A 602 -28.02 7.22 9.90
C PHE A 602 -28.66 7.77 8.60
N PHE A 603 -29.77 8.48 8.76
CA PHE A 603 -30.51 9.18 7.71
C PHE A 603 -31.05 10.51 8.26
N GLN A 604 -31.18 11.50 7.40
CA GLN A 604 -31.61 12.84 7.79
C GLN A 604 -33.13 12.96 7.67
N ALA A 605 -33.82 13.50 8.67
CA ALA A 605 -35.23 13.87 8.58
C ALA A 605 -35.55 15.08 9.46
N GLY A 606 -36.22 16.10 8.90
CA GLY A 606 -36.65 17.30 9.65
C GLY A 606 -35.52 18.04 10.40
N GLY A 607 -34.29 17.99 9.91
CA GLY A 607 -33.12 18.57 10.59
C GLY A 607 -32.44 17.65 11.61
N CYS A 608 -33.04 16.50 11.94
CA CYS A 608 -32.46 15.46 12.80
C CYS A 608 -31.66 14.42 11.99
N GLU A 609 -30.63 13.86 12.60
CA GLU A 609 -29.96 12.64 12.14
C GLU A 609 -30.45 11.45 12.97
N LEU A 610 -31.10 10.48 12.31
CA LEU A 610 -31.86 9.38 12.93
C LEU A 610 -31.42 8.01 12.40
N ARG A 611 -31.60 6.92 13.16
CA ARG A 611 -31.41 5.54 12.67
C ARG A 611 -32.34 4.53 13.32
N ILE A 612 -32.59 3.44 12.60
CA ILE A 612 -33.37 2.28 13.07
C ILE A 612 -32.46 1.38 13.91
N GLY A 613 -32.87 1.02 15.12
CA GLY A 613 -32.29 -0.05 15.94
C GLY A 613 -33.23 -1.26 16.00
N VAL A 614 -32.67 -2.47 15.84
CA VAL A 614 -33.40 -3.76 15.91
C VAL A 614 -32.68 -4.74 16.85
N TYR A 615 -33.45 -5.47 17.65
CA TYR A 615 -32.97 -6.58 18.47
C TYR A 615 -34.10 -7.58 18.77
N GLU A 616 -33.77 -8.74 19.32
CA GLU A 616 -34.72 -9.74 19.79
C GLU A 616 -34.83 -9.66 21.32
N SER A 617 -36.04 -9.77 21.86
CA SER A 617 -36.29 -9.83 23.30
C SER A 617 -37.47 -10.75 23.57
N PHE A 618 -37.27 -11.80 24.37
CA PHE A 618 -38.28 -12.84 24.64
C PHE A 618 -38.94 -13.38 23.34
N ASP A 619 -38.11 -13.84 22.38
CA ASP A 619 -38.53 -14.31 21.04
C ASP A 619 -39.31 -13.26 20.22
N THR A 620 -39.36 -11.99 20.64
CA THR A 620 -40.11 -10.93 19.94
C THR A 620 -39.16 -9.95 19.27
N ILE A 621 -39.40 -9.62 17.99
CA ILE A 621 -38.61 -8.62 17.28
C ILE A 621 -38.98 -7.21 17.79
N CYS A 622 -37.98 -6.51 18.31
CA CYS A 622 -38.08 -5.20 18.94
C CYS A 622 -37.37 -4.16 18.07
N ILE A 623 -38.10 -3.12 17.68
CA ILE A 623 -37.63 -2.07 16.77
C ILE A 623 -37.83 -0.72 17.44
N TYR A 624 -36.89 0.20 17.26
CA TYR A 624 -37.02 1.56 17.77
C TYR A 624 -36.20 2.55 16.93
N LEU A 625 -36.53 3.83 17.03
CA LEU A 625 -35.83 4.93 16.38
C LEU A 625 -34.93 5.64 17.41
N GLU A 626 -33.71 6.01 17.04
CA GLU A 626 -32.79 6.79 17.88
C GLU A 626 -32.06 7.88 17.07
N SER A 627 -31.74 9.00 17.74
CA SER A 627 -31.00 10.15 17.20
C SER A 627 -29.49 10.04 17.43
N ASP A 628 -28.67 10.73 16.62
CA ASP A 628 -27.26 10.94 16.98
C ASP A 628 -27.12 12.03 18.05
N GLN A 629 -26.76 11.61 19.27
CA GLN A 629 -26.49 12.50 20.41
C GLN A 629 -25.03 12.99 20.46
N SER A 630 -24.17 12.59 19.51
CA SER A 630 -22.73 12.84 19.53
C SER A 630 -22.27 14.05 18.73
N VAL A 631 -23.14 14.63 17.89
CA VAL A 631 -22.90 15.92 17.24
C VAL A 631 -23.03 17.01 18.29
N GLY A 632 -21.96 17.79 18.50
CA GLY A 632 -21.82 18.75 19.60
C GLY A 632 -23.08 19.59 19.80
N SER A 633 -23.63 19.52 21.02
CA SER A 633 -24.96 20.00 21.37
C SER A 633 -25.16 21.48 21.07
N ASP A 634 -25.91 21.74 20.01
CA ASP A 634 -26.69 22.96 19.89
C ASP A 634 -27.85 22.89 20.92
N PRO A 635 -27.95 23.83 21.88
CA PRO A 635 -29.07 23.88 22.83
C PRO A 635 -30.42 23.88 22.13
N ASP A 636 -30.51 24.47 20.93
CA ASP A 636 -31.77 24.73 20.24
C ASP A 636 -32.25 23.53 19.38
N LYS A 637 -31.45 22.46 19.27
CA LYS A 637 -31.74 21.27 18.44
C LYS A 637 -32.30 20.08 19.24
N ASN A 638 -33.37 20.30 19.98
CA ASN A 638 -34.22 19.22 20.49
C ASN A 638 -35.48 19.13 19.61
N PHE A 639 -35.91 17.93 19.26
CA PHE A 639 -37.03 17.72 18.36
C PHE A 639 -37.94 16.61 18.87
N TRP A 640 -39.25 16.82 18.71
CA TRP A 640 -40.24 15.76 18.84
C TRP A 640 -40.49 15.16 17.45
N VAL A 641 -40.24 13.86 17.33
CA VAL A 641 -40.34 13.14 16.07
C VAL A 641 -41.47 12.13 16.20
N ARG A 642 -42.54 12.30 15.42
CA ARG A 642 -43.63 11.34 15.29
C ARG A 642 -43.38 10.47 14.07
N TYR A 643 -43.43 9.16 14.25
CA TYR A 643 -43.06 8.22 13.19
C TYR A 643 -43.91 6.95 13.22
N ARG A 644 -43.90 6.22 12.12
CA ARG A 644 -44.38 4.83 12.09
C ARG A 644 -43.35 3.91 11.48
N MET A 645 -43.24 2.72 12.05
CA MET A 645 -42.33 1.66 11.61
C MET A 645 -43.11 0.47 11.08
N ALA A 646 -42.55 -0.20 10.08
CA ALA A 646 -43.08 -1.44 9.55
C ALA A 646 -42.04 -2.56 9.46
N VAL A 647 -42.52 -3.79 9.68
CA VAL A 647 -41.91 -5.01 9.16
C VAL A 647 -42.70 -5.40 7.91
N VAL A 648 -42.10 -5.21 6.74
CA VAL A 648 -42.80 -5.33 5.45
C VAL A 648 -43.06 -6.79 5.10
N ASN A 649 -44.30 -7.09 4.75
CA ASN A 649 -44.64 -8.39 4.18
C ASN A 649 -44.35 -8.38 2.68
N GLN A 650 -43.29 -9.06 2.27
CA GLN A 650 -42.75 -9.05 0.92
C GLN A 650 -43.54 -9.93 -0.06
N LYS A 651 -44.44 -10.80 0.44
CA LYS A 651 -45.36 -11.61 -0.39
C LYS A 651 -46.72 -10.92 -0.59
N ASN A 652 -47.23 -10.22 0.43
CA ASN A 652 -48.53 -9.55 0.40
C ASN A 652 -48.46 -8.21 1.16
N PRO A 653 -48.37 -7.06 0.48
CA PRO A 653 -48.22 -5.75 1.11
C PRO A 653 -49.30 -5.42 2.17
N ALA A 654 -50.54 -5.90 1.99
CA ALA A 654 -51.64 -5.68 2.93
C ALA A 654 -51.47 -6.43 4.28
N LYS A 655 -50.53 -7.38 4.36
CA LYS A 655 -50.11 -8.05 5.61
C LYS A 655 -48.89 -7.39 6.27
N THR A 656 -48.44 -6.24 5.78
CA THR A 656 -47.37 -5.46 6.44
C THR A 656 -47.84 -4.98 7.80
N VAL A 657 -47.08 -5.26 8.85
CA VAL A 657 -47.40 -4.82 10.20
C VAL A 657 -46.77 -3.46 10.42
N TRP A 658 -47.60 -2.45 10.71
CA TRP A 658 -47.21 -1.08 11.06
C TRP A 658 -47.43 -0.83 12.56
N LYS A 659 -46.57 -0.02 13.17
CA LYS A 659 -46.75 0.54 14.52
C LYS A 659 -46.27 1.99 14.56
N GLU A 660 -47.03 2.87 15.20
CA GLU A 660 -46.69 4.29 15.36
C GLU A 660 -46.08 4.59 16.74
N SER A 661 -45.23 5.61 16.81
CA SER A 661 -44.66 6.10 18.07
C SER A 661 -44.13 7.53 17.94
N SER A 662 -43.52 8.02 19.02
CA SER A 662 -42.71 9.24 19.01
C SER A 662 -41.51 9.14 19.95
N ILE A 663 -40.52 9.99 19.69
CA ILE A 663 -39.32 10.21 20.52
C ILE A 663 -39.06 11.71 20.65
N CYS A 664 -38.37 12.10 21.72
CA CYS A 664 -37.69 13.40 21.84
C CYS A 664 -36.19 13.17 21.60
N THR A 665 -35.52 13.98 20.79
CA THR A 665 -34.14 13.65 20.37
C THR A 665 -33.09 13.81 21.46
N LYS A 666 -33.35 14.62 22.51
CA LYS A 666 -32.47 14.74 23.70
C LYS A 666 -32.88 13.85 24.87
N THR A 667 -34.16 13.79 25.20
CA THR A 667 -34.68 13.06 26.36
C THR A 667 -34.71 11.56 26.04
N TRP A 668 -34.12 10.68 26.88
CA TRP A 668 -34.06 9.23 26.61
C TRP A 668 -35.44 8.55 26.79
N ASN A 669 -36.32 8.70 25.80
CA ASN A 669 -37.64 8.10 25.72
C ASN A 669 -37.75 7.14 24.51
N ASN A 670 -36.80 6.22 24.39
CA ASN A 670 -36.79 5.18 23.35
C ASN A 670 -38.03 4.26 23.47
N SER A 671 -39.13 4.67 22.84
CA SER A 671 -40.40 3.94 22.75
C SER A 671 -40.20 2.67 21.91
N VAL A 672 -39.82 1.57 22.56
CA VAL A 672 -39.56 0.29 21.88
C VAL A 672 -40.86 -0.30 21.34
N LEU A 673 -40.92 -0.49 20.03
CA LEU A 673 -42.01 -1.16 19.34
C LEU A 673 -41.71 -2.66 19.24
N GLN A 674 -42.41 -3.46 20.04
CA GLN A 674 -42.46 -4.92 19.91
C GLN A 674 -43.40 -5.28 18.76
N PHE A 675 -42.98 -6.08 17.77
CA PHE A 675 -43.82 -6.40 16.60
C PHE A 675 -44.51 -7.77 16.69
N MET A 676 -43.74 -8.83 16.45
CA MET A 676 -44.19 -10.22 16.29
C MET A 676 -43.07 -11.15 16.76
N LYS A 677 -43.36 -12.44 16.93
CA LYS A 677 -42.30 -13.39 17.27
C LYS A 677 -41.34 -13.59 16.13
N VAL A 678 -40.08 -13.84 16.45
CA VAL A 678 -39.05 -14.17 15.47
C VAL A 678 -39.33 -15.55 14.88
N SER A 679 -39.86 -16.50 15.67
CA SER A 679 -40.42 -17.76 15.13
C SER A 679 -41.41 -17.52 13.99
N ASP A 680 -42.44 -16.70 14.22
CA ASP A 680 -43.54 -16.45 13.29
C ASP A 680 -43.05 -15.67 12.05
N MET A 681 -42.13 -14.73 12.24
CA MET A 681 -41.54 -13.92 11.17
C MET A 681 -40.68 -14.74 10.19
N LEU A 682 -40.04 -15.81 10.69
CA LEU A 682 -39.16 -16.68 9.93
C LEU A 682 -39.88 -17.83 9.20
N GLU A 683 -41.20 -18.01 9.41
CA GLU A 683 -41.98 -19.01 8.67
C GLU A 683 -41.98 -18.74 7.16
N ALA A 684 -41.75 -19.79 6.37
CA ALA A 684 -41.58 -19.68 4.92
C ALA A 684 -42.77 -19.03 4.20
N ASP A 685 -43.98 -19.17 4.74
CA ASP A 685 -45.22 -18.64 4.17
C ASP A 685 -45.78 -17.39 4.86
N ALA A 686 -45.21 -16.97 6.00
CA ALA A 686 -45.56 -15.70 6.62
C ALA A 686 -45.22 -14.51 5.72
N GLY A 687 -44.11 -14.59 4.97
CA GLY A 687 -43.74 -13.62 3.92
C GLY A 687 -42.97 -12.38 4.38
N PHE A 688 -42.59 -12.30 5.65
CA PHE A 688 -41.74 -11.23 6.18
C PHE A 688 -40.25 -11.46 5.86
N LEU A 689 -39.77 -12.71 5.96
CA LEU A 689 -38.47 -13.13 5.43
C LEU A 689 -38.62 -13.65 3.99
N LEU A 690 -37.85 -13.11 3.05
CA LEU A 690 -37.79 -13.59 1.67
C LEU A 690 -36.34 -13.65 1.20
N ARG A 691 -35.84 -14.85 0.84
CA ARG A 691 -34.45 -15.08 0.39
C ARG A 691 -33.37 -14.55 1.36
N ASP A 692 -33.61 -14.71 2.66
CA ASP A 692 -32.79 -14.14 3.76
C ASP A 692 -32.83 -12.60 3.89
N THR A 693 -33.73 -11.95 3.14
CA THR A 693 -34.02 -10.52 3.27
C THR A 693 -35.18 -10.27 4.22
N VAL A 694 -35.00 -9.37 5.19
CA VAL A 694 -36.07 -8.68 5.93
C VAL A 694 -36.04 -7.20 5.55
N VAL A 695 -37.21 -6.57 5.44
CA VAL A 695 -37.33 -5.14 5.08
C VAL A 695 -38.05 -4.38 6.19
N PHE A 696 -37.34 -3.42 6.76
CA PHE A 696 -37.85 -2.45 7.72
C PHE A 696 -38.11 -1.12 7.01
N VAL A 697 -39.21 -0.46 7.36
CA VAL A 697 -39.51 0.90 6.86
C VAL A 697 -39.77 1.78 8.08
N CYS A 698 -39.24 3.01 8.06
CA CYS A 698 -39.56 4.06 9.01
C CYS A 698 -40.07 5.26 8.23
N GLU A 699 -41.28 5.71 8.51
CA GLU A 699 -41.87 6.92 7.95
C GLU A 699 -41.98 7.98 9.04
N ILE A 700 -41.38 9.14 8.80
CA ILE A 700 -41.49 10.31 9.66
C ILE A 700 -42.77 11.04 9.26
N LEU A 701 -43.72 11.07 10.20
CA LEU A 701 -45.06 11.62 10.06
C LEU A 701 -45.09 13.10 10.48
N ASP A 702 -44.28 13.45 11.47
CA ASP A 702 -44.07 14.82 11.94
C ASP A 702 -42.69 14.95 12.59
N CYS A 703 -42.08 16.14 12.53
CA CYS A 703 -40.79 16.44 13.13
C CYS A 703 -40.69 17.94 13.41
N CYS A 704 -40.91 18.33 14.67
CA CYS A 704 -40.95 19.73 15.10
C CYS A 704 -39.97 19.99 16.26
N PRO A 705 -39.45 21.22 16.43
CA PRO A 705 -38.64 21.58 17.59
C PRO A 705 -39.40 21.34 18.91
N TRP A 706 -38.72 20.83 19.92
CA TRP A 706 -39.28 20.51 21.23
C TRP A 706 -38.59 21.29 22.34
N PHE A 707 -39.33 22.12 23.05
CA PHE A 707 -38.82 22.93 24.16
C PHE A 707 -39.10 22.20 25.49
N GLU A 708 -38.12 22.13 26.39
CA GLU A 708 -38.39 21.67 27.76
C GLU A 708 -38.87 22.87 28.60
N PHE A 709 -39.86 22.67 29.48
CA PHE A 709 -40.46 23.78 30.25
C PHE A 709 -39.46 24.46 31.20
N SER A 710 -38.31 23.84 31.46
CA SER A 710 -37.16 24.43 32.17
C SER A 710 -36.38 25.45 31.36
N ASP A 711 -36.49 25.45 30.02
CA ASP A 711 -35.85 26.44 29.14
C ASP A 711 -36.62 27.78 29.12
N LEU A 712 -37.85 27.78 29.66
CA LEU A 712 -38.69 28.94 29.87
C LEU A 712 -38.39 29.61 31.23
N GLU A 713 -37.15 30.06 31.44
CA GLU A 713 -36.86 31.03 32.52
C GLU A 713 -37.51 32.38 32.19
N VAL A 714 -38.73 32.49 32.70
CA VAL A 714 -39.61 33.65 32.87
C VAL A 714 -38.87 35.00 32.85
N SER A 715 -38.81 35.61 31.67
CA SER A 715 -38.50 37.04 31.51
C SER A 715 -39.69 37.91 31.92
N ILE A 716 -40.02 37.96 33.22
CA ILE A 716 -40.89 38.99 33.78
C ILE A 716 -40.01 40.12 34.32
N ASN A 717 -40.07 41.26 33.62
CA ASN A 717 -39.75 42.59 34.11
C ASN A 717 -41.02 43.45 33.98
#